data_AF-A0A3N6H7X1-F1
#
_entry.id   AF-A0A3N6H7X1-F1
#
_cell.length_a   1.000
_cell.length_b   1.000
_cell.length_c   1.000
_cell.angle_alpha   90.00
_cell.angle_beta   90.00
_cell.angle_gamma   90.00
#
_symmetry.space_group_name_H-M   'P 1'
#
loop_
_entity.id
_entity.type
_entity.pdbx_description
1 polymer ?
#
loop_
_entity_poly.entity_id
_entity_poly.type
_entity_poly.pdbx_seq_one_letter_code
_entity_poly.pdbx_strand_id
1 'polypeptide(L)'
;MVSTTPLGRPESPGAPRPHLVFTDPAGRRRTAPARFGPPSRRDPALPQRIRNGMLDDRGQQCVQVFLSAADAANPAARALLDTEAGTALHLDRTLENTPYAYLFPTVIGYELDTAEPFLLYAAPRGTAAGRTHVISATDQRVFARDLTLALCLLDGQGLVPRGISPATVLWDGTSVQLWGLEGVARTGRPRTPWGRAPFAPPEQHRGEGLVDPRDAVWSVAQVLYQLVTGRPGPADRAPADLAQHRVLAGTLPRAFAPAAAGRPTPGALLELLAPEEARRLRPTAGDGARPHREAFDRALDAKRRTPAPAEDTTDGAPDDRPPGEVLCPYCLENIQLDLDKLYVTDDQMQYRPLDLSRIGNPVRREDVMRGAVQQCTADPDFPEHHIPVPYLTHGRPLTVAMIGQSSTGKSHLLTQMIAEITDGGLERYGVGWQSVNPEQHARFVRERVQPLRSGKVLDHTSGVGLDGFARFVESLLLTDARGRVRPVAFFDLGGEDLVRTDGALRFLLGIDALVFVVDPALALPLPQLDEVRRRWGTEVDRDGDAAFGTVLDRLPRTGPYLETPAAMVLGKSDLLRFQPPVDRWLGEGPPATIGPDQFLQESGDVYALLRQHAGQAWLRPFDAFRRCTLHIASATGGQESQGRYPAGTGPRRVLEPLVSLLAMHGIIEAPGSAASFGVGREAQ
;
A
#
# COMPACT_ATOMS: atom_id res chain seq x y z
N MET A 1 -45.60 -2.47 -44.44
CA MET A 1 -44.64 -1.41 -44.81
C MET A 1 -43.44 -1.52 -43.89
N VAL A 2 -42.36 -2.08 -44.43
CA VAL A 2 -41.07 -2.29 -43.75
C VAL A 2 -40.27 -1.00 -43.91
N SER A 3 -39.87 -0.36 -42.81
CA SER A 3 -38.99 0.80 -42.85
C SER A 3 -37.58 0.37 -42.51
N THR A 4 -36.79 0.16 -43.56
CA THR A 4 -35.35 -0.09 -43.54
C THR A 4 -34.60 1.20 -43.20
N THR A 5 -33.91 1.21 -42.07
CA THR A 5 -32.96 2.26 -41.67
C THR A 5 -31.62 2.04 -42.41
N PRO A 6 -30.89 3.09 -42.84
CA PRO A 6 -29.73 2.92 -43.73
C PRO A 6 -28.53 2.33 -42.99
N LEU A 7 -27.90 1.34 -43.62
CA LEU A 7 -26.56 0.85 -43.29
C LEU A 7 -25.57 2.01 -43.29
N GLY A 8 -24.86 2.18 -42.17
CA GLY A 8 -23.74 3.11 -42.06
C GLY A 8 -22.68 2.84 -43.13
N ARG A 9 -22.08 3.92 -43.64
CA ARG A 9 -20.98 3.87 -44.62
C ARG A 9 -19.87 2.92 -44.15
N PRO A 10 -19.29 2.09 -45.04
CA PRO A 10 -18.06 1.39 -44.73
C PRO A 10 -16.94 2.42 -44.50
N GLU A 11 -16.24 2.30 -43.37
CA GLU A 11 -15.03 3.04 -43.08
C GLU A 11 -14.00 2.83 -44.21
N SER A 12 -13.27 3.90 -44.56
CA SER A 12 -12.24 3.83 -45.60
C SER A 12 -11.16 2.80 -45.23
N PRO A 13 -10.80 1.86 -46.12
CA PRO A 13 -9.73 0.90 -45.87
C PRO A 13 -8.40 1.64 -45.86
N GLY A 14 -7.84 1.90 -44.67
CA GLY A 14 -6.52 2.54 -44.54
C GLY A 14 -6.31 3.43 -43.32
N ALA A 15 -7.35 3.71 -42.52
CA ALA A 15 -7.12 4.40 -41.24
C ALA A 15 -6.32 3.47 -40.30
N PRO A 16 -5.21 3.94 -39.69
CA PRO A 16 -4.46 3.14 -38.73
C PRO A 16 -5.39 2.76 -37.59
N ARG A 17 -5.55 1.44 -37.39
CA ARG A 17 -6.42 0.93 -36.34
C ARG A 17 -5.82 1.30 -34.99
N PRO A 18 -6.61 1.79 -34.02
CA PRO A 18 -6.09 2.07 -32.70
C PRO A 18 -5.55 0.77 -32.09
N HIS A 19 -4.26 0.78 -31.79
CA HIS A 19 -3.62 -0.29 -31.03
C HIS A 19 -3.92 -0.06 -29.56
N LEU A 20 -4.40 -1.10 -28.88
CA LEU A 20 -4.55 -1.15 -27.45
C LEU A 20 -3.31 -1.78 -26.85
N VAL A 21 -2.67 -1.07 -25.93
CA VAL A 21 -1.53 -1.58 -25.15
C VAL A 21 -2.01 -1.90 -23.75
N PHE A 22 -1.75 -3.11 -23.27
CA PHE A 22 -2.20 -3.59 -21.98
C PHE A 22 -1.26 -4.67 -21.42
N THR A 23 -1.45 -5.02 -20.16
CA THR A 23 -0.73 -6.08 -19.45
C THR A 23 -1.63 -7.30 -19.31
N ASP A 24 -1.15 -8.50 -19.66
CA ASP A 24 -1.90 -9.75 -19.48
C ASP A 24 -1.90 -10.21 -18.00
N PRO A 25 -2.73 -11.20 -17.60
CA PRO A 25 -2.76 -11.68 -16.21
C PRO A 25 -1.42 -12.24 -15.70
N ALA A 26 -0.54 -12.68 -16.61
CA ALA A 26 0.81 -13.14 -16.29
C ALA A 26 1.82 -11.98 -16.15
N GLY A 27 1.38 -10.73 -16.28
CA GLY A 27 2.22 -9.54 -16.14
C GLY A 27 2.94 -9.12 -17.43
N ARG A 28 2.69 -9.75 -18.58
CA ARG A 28 3.40 -9.45 -19.82
C ARG A 28 2.69 -8.36 -20.61
N ARG A 29 3.47 -7.45 -21.19
CA ARG A 29 2.95 -6.39 -22.06
C ARG A 29 2.48 -6.97 -23.40
N ARG A 30 1.27 -6.62 -23.84
CA ARG A 30 0.68 -6.98 -25.13
C ARG A 30 0.15 -5.74 -25.84
N THR A 31 0.38 -5.67 -27.14
CA THR A 31 -0.17 -4.64 -28.03
C THR A 31 -1.02 -5.34 -29.08
N ALA A 32 -2.29 -4.95 -29.20
CA ALA A 32 -3.22 -5.56 -30.15
C ALA A 32 -4.11 -4.50 -30.82
N PRO A 33 -4.38 -4.58 -32.13
CA PRO A 33 -5.42 -3.77 -32.74
C PRO A 33 -6.78 -4.13 -32.14
N ALA A 34 -7.58 -3.14 -31.76
CA ALA A 34 -8.85 -3.36 -31.06
C ALA A 34 -10.00 -2.57 -31.68
N ARG A 35 -11.19 -3.15 -31.66
CA ARG A 35 -12.45 -2.49 -32.05
C ARG A 35 -13.44 -2.57 -30.90
N PHE A 36 -14.07 -1.46 -30.57
CA PHE A 36 -15.04 -1.39 -29.49
C PHE A 36 -16.37 -0.79 -29.96
N GLY A 37 -17.46 -1.39 -29.51
CA GLY A 37 -18.82 -0.88 -29.71
C GLY A 37 -19.16 0.29 -28.78
N PRO A 38 -20.43 0.75 -28.81
CA PRO A 38 -20.88 1.85 -27.97
C PRO A 38 -20.78 1.48 -26.48
N PRO A 39 -20.39 2.44 -25.61
CA PRO A 39 -20.35 2.21 -24.18
C PRO A 39 -21.74 2.14 -23.56
N SER A 40 -21.87 1.34 -22.52
CA SER A 40 -23.04 1.20 -21.65
C SER A 40 -22.59 1.09 -20.19
N ARG A 41 -23.51 0.86 -19.25
CA ARG A 41 -23.19 0.59 -17.85
C ARG A 41 -23.77 -0.77 -17.44
N ARG A 42 -23.00 -1.55 -16.68
CA ARG A 42 -23.49 -2.78 -16.02
C ARG A 42 -24.54 -2.43 -14.97
N ASP A 43 -24.25 -1.41 -14.18
CA ASP A 43 -25.13 -0.83 -13.18
C ASP A 43 -25.05 0.71 -13.29
N PRO A 44 -26.18 1.43 -13.41
CA PRO A 44 -26.19 2.90 -13.42
C PRO A 44 -25.54 3.55 -12.19
N ALA A 45 -25.50 2.84 -11.05
CA ALA A 45 -24.88 3.34 -9.81
C ALA A 45 -23.34 3.25 -9.81
N LEU A 46 -22.75 2.52 -10.76
CA LEU A 46 -21.31 2.34 -10.86
C LEU A 46 -20.68 3.37 -11.81
N PRO A 47 -19.52 3.95 -11.47
CA PRO A 47 -18.79 4.85 -12.35
C PRO A 47 -18.18 4.14 -13.57
N GLN A 48 -17.90 2.84 -13.47
CA GLN A 48 -17.37 2.05 -14.58
C GLN A 48 -18.37 1.94 -15.74
N ARG A 49 -17.85 2.07 -16.96
CA ARG A 49 -18.56 1.81 -18.21
C ARG A 49 -18.09 0.49 -18.80
N ILE A 50 -18.98 -0.15 -19.57
CA ILE A 50 -18.67 -1.39 -20.28
C ILE A 50 -18.89 -1.22 -21.78
N ARG A 51 -18.03 -1.84 -22.60
CA ARG A 51 -18.25 -1.94 -24.04
C ARG A 51 -17.74 -3.27 -24.57
N ASN A 52 -18.51 -3.87 -25.48
CA ASN A 52 -18.09 -5.08 -26.18
C ASN A 52 -17.03 -4.72 -27.22
N GLY A 53 -16.07 -5.61 -27.42
CA GLY A 53 -15.00 -5.40 -28.39
C GLY A 53 -14.41 -6.68 -28.96
N MET A 54 -13.47 -6.48 -29.87
CA MET A 54 -12.72 -7.53 -30.55
C MET A 54 -11.24 -7.14 -30.57
N LEU A 55 -10.37 -8.03 -30.11
CA LEU A 55 -8.92 -7.95 -30.30
C LEU A 55 -8.57 -8.69 -31.59
N ASP A 56 -8.15 -7.94 -32.60
CA ASP A 56 -7.98 -8.46 -33.97
C ASP A 56 -6.76 -9.38 -34.12
N ASP A 57 -5.75 -9.25 -33.26
CA ASP A 57 -4.52 -10.06 -33.30
C ASP A 57 -4.79 -11.56 -33.12
N ARG A 58 -5.83 -11.91 -32.36
CA ARG A 58 -6.27 -13.29 -32.12
C ARG A 58 -7.74 -13.54 -32.46
N GLY A 59 -8.45 -12.57 -33.03
CA GLY A 59 -9.91 -12.64 -33.24
C GLY A 59 -10.68 -12.86 -31.93
N GLN A 60 -10.19 -12.33 -30.82
CA GLN A 60 -10.70 -12.61 -29.48
C GLN A 60 -11.79 -11.61 -29.09
N GLN A 61 -13.01 -12.09 -28.86
CA GLN A 61 -14.09 -11.28 -28.30
C GLN A 61 -13.77 -10.90 -26.85
N CYS A 62 -14.02 -9.64 -26.50
CA CYS A 62 -13.78 -9.12 -25.17
C CYS A 62 -14.88 -8.16 -24.71
N VAL A 63 -14.95 -7.94 -23.41
CA VAL A 63 -15.67 -6.82 -22.81
C VAL A 63 -14.66 -5.96 -22.07
N GLN A 64 -14.62 -4.67 -22.41
CA GLN A 64 -13.81 -3.71 -21.69
C GLN A 64 -14.65 -3.03 -20.61
N VAL A 65 -14.19 -3.11 -19.37
CA VAL A 65 -14.65 -2.32 -18.24
C VAL A 65 -13.68 -1.15 -18.06
N PHE A 66 -14.13 0.09 -18.11
CA PHE A 66 -13.25 1.25 -18.10
C PHE A 66 -13.85 2.46 -17.38
N LEU A 67 -12.98 3.40 -17.00
CA LEU A 67 -13.37 4.73 -16.57
C LEU A 67 -13.08 5.73 -17.69
N SER A 68 -13.99 6.67 -17.90
CA SER A 68 -13.67 7.85 -18.72
C SER A 68 -12.64 8.72 -18.01
N ALA A 69 -11.93 9.59 -18.73
CA ALA A 69 -10.96 10.50 -18.10
C ALA A 69 -11.57 11.35 -16.96
N ALA A 70 -12.83 11.76 -17.12
CA ALA A 70 -13.57 12.50 -16.08
C ALA A 70 -13.89 11.62 -14.86
N ASP A 71 -14.36 10.39 -15.08
CA ASP A 71 -14.66 9.45 -13.99
C ASP A 71 -13.36 9.02 -13.26
N ALA A 72 -12.25 8.86 -13.99
CA ALA A 72 -10.95 8.48 -13.46
C ALA A 72 -10.31 9.56 -12.57
N ALA A 73 -10.70 10.83 -12.72
CA ALA A 73 -10.28 11.91 -11.83
C ALA A 73 -10.83 11.75 -10.40
N ASN A 74 -11.88 10.94 -10.20
CA ASN A 74 -12.40 10.61 -8.87
C ASN A 74 -11.64 9.42 -8.26
N PRO A 75 -10.89 9.61 -7.15
CA PRO A 75 -10.14 8.53 -6.51
C PRO A 75 -11.00 7.35 -6.08
N ALA A 76 -12.25 7.58 -5.66
CA ALA A 76 -13.17 6.51 -5.26
C ALA A 76 -13.57 5.63 -6.47
N ALA A 77 -13.76 6.23 -7.65
CA ALA A 77 -14.06 5.48 -8.86
C ALA A 77 -12.87 4.60 -9.30
N ARG A 78 -11.64 5.14 -9.21
CA ARG A 78 -10.42 4.36 -9.45
C ARG A 78 -10.27 3.21 -8.46
N ALA A 79 -10.50 3.45 -7.17
CA ALA A 79 -10.42 2.41 -6.15
C ALA A 79 -11.36 1.22 -6.44
N LEU A 80 -12.54 1.47 -7.01
CA LEU A 80 -13.47 0.41 -7.42
C LEU A 80 -12.94 -0.40 -8.61
N LEU A 81 -12.34 0.26 -9.61
CA LEU A 81 -11.72 -0.43 -10.74
C LEU A 81 -10.47 -1.23 -10.31
N ASP A 82 -9.65 -0.66 -9.41
CA ASP A 82 -8.52 -1.37 -8.79
C ASP A 82 -8.99 -2.59 -8.00
N THR A 83 -10.09 -2.48 -7.26
CA THR A 83 -10.68 -3.61 -6.52
C THR A 83 -11.15 -4.71 -7.46
N GLU A 84 -11.82 -4.34 -8.56
CA GLU A 84 -12.26 -5.28 -9.59
C GLU A 84 -11.06 -5.97 -10.26
N ALA A 85 -10.05 -5.22 -10.69
CA ALA A 85 -8.85 -5.75 -11.31
C ALA A 85 -8.04 -6.65 -10.35
N GLY A 86 -7.80 -6.19 -9.12
CA GLY A 86 -7.06 -6.95 -8.12
C GLY A 86 -7.74 -8.26 -7.74
N THR A 87 -9.07 -8.23 -7.56
CA THR A 87 -9.85 -9.45 -7.30
C THR A 87 -9.80 -10.39 -8.50
N ALA A 88 -9.99 -9.88 -9.72
CA ALA A 88 -10.01 -10.72 -10.92
C ALA A 88 -8.65 -11.38 -11.18
N LEU A 89 -7.54 -10.65 -11.03
CA LEU A 89 -6.18 -11.18 -11.14
C LEU A 89 -5.84 -12.17 -10.01
N HIS A 90 -6.32 -11.92 -8.80
CA HIS A 90 -6.16 -12.86 -7.69
C HIS A 90 -6.86 -14.19 -7.96
N LEU A 91 -8.09 -14.13 -8.44
CA LEU A 91 -8.88 -15.31 -8.79
C LEU A 91 -8.29 -16.05 -9.99
N ASP A 92 -7.81 -15.33 -11.01
CA ASP A 92 -7.16 -15.93 -12.19
C ASP A 92 -5.98 -16.83 -11.77
N ARG A 93 -5.09 -16.33 -10.89
CA ARG A 93 -3.96 -17.12 -10.37
C ARG A 93 -4.37 -18.24 -9.43
N THR A 94 -5.32 -17.97 -8.54
CA THR A 94 -5.73 -18.94 -7.50
C THR A 94 -6.52 -20.11 -8.09
N LEU A 95 -7.32 -19.83 -9.13
CA LEU A 95 -8.20 -20.80 -9.77
C LEU A 95 -7.62 -21.31 -11.09
N GLU A 96 -6.42 -20.89 -11.46
CA GLU A 96 -5.72 -21.39 -12.64
C GLU A 96 -5.67 -22.93 -12.59
N ASN A 97 -6.07 -23.57 -13.69
CA ASN A 97 -6.13 -25.04 -13.82
C ASN A 97 -7.08 -25.75 -12.84
N THR A 98 -7.96 -25.03 -12.15
CA THR A 98 -9.02 -25.63 -11.34
C THR A 98 -10.31 -25.82 -12.15
N PRO A 99 -11.16 -26.80 -11.82
CA PRO A 99 -12.46 -26.97 -12.47
C PRO A 99 -13.46 -25.86 -12.12
N TYR A 100 -13.09 -24.90 -11.26
CA TYR A 100 -13.99 -23.87 -10.72
C TYR A 100 -13.79 -22.48 -11.34
N ALA A 101 -12.80 -22.31 -12.24
CA ALA A 101 -12.53 -21.03 -12.90
C ALA A 101 -13.75 -20.45 -13.65
N TYR A 102 -14.66 -21.31 -14.12
CA TYR A 102 -15.87 -20.90 -14.84
C TYR A 102 -16.82 -20.02 -14.01
N LEU A 103 -16.72 -20.08 -12.68
CA LEU A 103 -17.57 -19.32 -11.75
C LEU A 103 -17.29 -17.81 -11.78
N PHE A 104 -16.18 -17.38 -12.38
CA PHE A 104 -15.74 -15.99 -12.43
C PHE A 104 -15.44 -15.55 -13.88
N PRO A 105 -15.41 -14.24 -14.15
CA PRO A 105 -15.02 -13.74 -15.47
C PRO A 105 -13.52 -13.95 -15.74
N THR A 106 -13.18 -14.39 -16.95
CA THR A 106 -11.79 -14.60 -17.37
C THR A 106 -11.15 -13.28 -17.79
N VAL A 107 -10.05 -12.89 -17.14
CA VAL A 107 -9.31 -11.66 -17.47
C VAL A 107 -8.44 -11.90 -18.71
N ILE A 108 -8.47 -10.96 -19.65
CA ILE A 108 -7.58 -10.93 -20.82
C ILE A 108 -6.39 -10.00 -20.58
N GLY A 109 -6.61 -8.90 -19.87
CA GLY A 109 -5.56 -7.96 -19.50
C GLY A 109 -6.09 -6.62 -19.00
N TYR A 110 -5.19 -5.72 -18.62
CA TYR A 110 -5.53 -4.47 -17.95
C TYR A 110 -4.52 -3.36 -18.26
N GLU A 111 -4.94 -2.11 -18.09
CA GLU A 111 -4.08 -0.95 -18.02
C GLU A 111 -4.75 0.07 -17.09
N LEU A 112 -4.15 0.32 -15.94
CA LEU A 112 -4.76 1.13 -14.88
C LEU A 112 -4.00 2.43 -14.62
N ASP A 113 -2.75 2.52 -15.06
CA ASP A 113 -1.89 3.68 -14.86
C ASP A 113 -1.94 4.61 -16.08
N THR A 114 -3.16 4.91 -16.51
CA THR A 114 -3.46 5.76 -17.68
C THR A 114 -4.61 6.73 -17.39
N ALA A 115 -4.84 7.68 -18.29
CA ALA A 115 -5.92 8.65 -18.19
C ALA A 115 -7.31 7.99 -18.26
N GLU A 116 -7.46 6.92 -19.05
CA GLU A 116 -8.69 6.14 -19.18
C GLU A 116 -8.42 4.68 -18.79
N PRO A 117 -8.34 4.37 -17.49
CA PRO A 117 -7.96 3.05 -17.01
C PRO A 117 -9.03 2.02 -17.35
N PHE A 118 -8.60 0.78 -17.62
CA PHE A 118 -9.48 -0.30 -18.05
C PHE A 118 -9.00 -1.70 -17.66
N LEU A 119 -9.97 -2.61 -17.69
CA LEU A 119 -9.83 -4.06 -17.57
C LEU A 119 -10.54 -4.72 -18.76
N LEU A 120 -9.93 -5.76 -19.32
CA LEU A 120 -10.46 -6.56 -20.42
C LEU A 120 -10.82 -7.93 -19.89
N TYR A 121 -12.05 -8.36 -20.13
CA TYR A 121 -12.52 -9.71 -19.88
C TYR A 121 -12.82 -10.42 -21.20
N ALA A 122 -12.76 -11.76 -21.19
CA ALA A 122 -13.45 -12.56 -22.19
C ALA A 122 -14.95 -12.26 -22.16
N ALA A 123 -15.63 -12.52 -23.28
CA ALA A 123 -17.07 -12.37 -23.33
C ALA A 123 -17.72 -13.18 -22.18
N PRO A 124 -18.56 -12.55 -21.34
CA PRO A 124 -19.19 -13.19 -20.19
C PRO A 124 -20.13 -14.32 -20.64
N ARG A 125 -20.33 -15.31 -19.78
CA ARG A 125 -21.22 -16.44 -20.07
C ARG A 125 -22.63 -16.15 -19.59
N GLY A 126 -23.59 -16.26 -20.51
CA GLY A 126 -25.01 -16.11 -20.19
C GLY A 126 -25.48 -14.66 -20.07
N THR A 127 -26.60 -14.47 -19.37
CA THR A 127 -27.24 -13.16 -19.16
C THR A 127 -27.47 -12.90 -17.69
N ALA A 128 -27.60 -11.63 -17.30
CA ALA A 128 -27.89 -11.27 -15.92
C ALA A 128 -29.18 -11.96 -15.43
N ALA A 129 -29.10 -12.61 -14.26
CA ALA A 129 -30.18 -13.38 -13.67
C ALA A 129 -31.46 -12.54 -13.46
N GLY A 130 -31.34 -11.22 -13.33
CA GLY A 130 -32.48 -10.30 -13.29
C GLY A 130 -33.35 -10.28 -14.56
N ARG A 131 -32.85 -10.82 -15.69
CA ARG A 131 -33.60 -11.01 -16.94
C ARG A 131 -34.22 -12.41 -17.05
N THR A 132 -33.87 -13.32 -16.14
CA THR A 132 -34.42 -14.67 -16.12
C THR A 132 -35.72 -14.68 -15.31
N HIS A 133 -36.82 -15.02 -15.97
CA HIS A 133 -38.10 -15.22 -15.30
C HIS A 133 -38.19 -16.66 -14.79
N VAL A 134 -38.31 -16.82 -13.47
CA VAL A 134 -38.60 -18.07 -12.73
C VAL A 134 -37.86 -19.31 -13.26
N ILE A 135 -36.81 -19.73 -12.57
CA ILE A 135 -36.00 -20.90 -12.96
C ILE A 135 -36.62 -22.23 -12.52
N SER A 136 -36.36 -23.31 -13.26
CA SER A 136 -36.87 -24.65 -12.96
C SER A 136 -36.29 -25.21 -11.66
N ALA A 137 -36.95 -26.18 -11.01
CA ALA A 137 -36.46 -26.79 -9.77
C ALA A 137 -35.08 -27.45 -9.92
N THR A 138 -34.75 -27.98 -11.10
CA THR A 138 -33.43 -28.54 -11.41
C THR A 138 -32.39 -27.42 -11.48
N ASP A 139 -32.69 -26.34 -12.19
CA ASP A 139 -31.80 -25.18 -12.33
C ASP A 139 -31.58 -24.47 -11.00
N GLN A 140 -32.59 -24.41 -10.12
CA GLN A 140 -32.47 -23.85 -8.78
C GLN A 140 -31.36 -24.52 -7.96
N ARG A 141 -31.23 -25.85 -8.06
CA ARG A 141 -30.18 -26.59 -7.34
C ARG A 141 -28.79 -26.28 -7.89
N VAL A 142 -28.65 -26.24 -9.21
CA VAL A 142 -27.39 -25.91 -9.88
C VAL A 142 -26.97 -24.48 -9.57
N PHE A 143 -27.91 -23.54 -9.65
CA PHE A 143 -27.68 -22.14 -9.34
C PHE A 143 -27.26 -21.95 -7.88
N ALA A 144 -27.97 -22.56 -6.93
CA ALA A 144 -27.65 -22.47 -5.50
C ALA A 144 -26.27 -23.07 -5.19
N ARG A 145 -25.96 -24.24 -5.79
CA ARG A 145 -24.65 -24.88 -5.67
C ARG A 145 -23.55 -23.97 -6.18
N ASP A 146 -23.61 -23.54 -7.43
CA ASP A 146 -22.54 -22.78 -8.09
C ASP A 146 -22.28 -21.45 -7.39
N LEU A 147 -23.33 -20.75 -6.99
CA LEU A 147 -23.18 -19.48 -6.29
C LEU A 147 -22.57 -19.67 -4.89
N THR A 148 -22.94 -20.74 -4.18
CA THR A 148 -22.34 -21.07 -2.87
C THR A 148 -20.89 -21.56 -3.02
N LEU A 149 -20.56 -22.27 -4.09
CA LEU A 149 -19.17 -22.63 -4.44
C LEU A 149 -18.32 -21.38 -4.64
N ALA A 150 -18.83 -20.40 -5.40
CA ALA A 150 -18.15 -19.13 -5.59
C ALA A 150 -17.90 -18.40 -4.25
N LEU A 151 -18.86 -18.44 -3.32
CA LEU A 151 -18.67 -17.90 -1.97
C LEU A 151 -17.57 -18.62 -1.19
N CYS A 152 -17.52 -19.96 -1.24
CA CYS A 152 -16.50 -20.74 -0.54
C CYS A 152 -15.09 -20.46 -1.07
N LEU A 153 -14.96 -20.30 -2.40
CA LEU A 153 -13.69 -19.97 -3.03
C LEU A 153 -13.20 -18.58 -2.61
N LEU A 154 -14.10 -17.59 -2.54
CA LEU A 154 -13.77 -16.24 -2.05
C LEU A 154 -13.44 -16.25 -0.55
N ASP A 155 -14.26 -16.92 0.27
CA ASP A 155 -14.06 -17.04 1.72
C ASP A 155 -12.72 -17.71 2.06
N GLY A 156 -12.35 -18.77 1.32
CA GLY A 156 -11.04 -19.42 1.45
C GLY A 156 -9.85 -18.51 1.14
N GLN A 157 -10.06 -17.38 0.47
CA GLN A 157 -9.06 -16.34 0.21
C GLN A 157 -9.22 -15.10 1.12
N GLY A 158 -10.13 -15.17 2.11
CA GLY A 158 -10.47 -14.05 2.99
C GLY A 158 -11.19 -12.90 2.27
N LEU A 159 -11.89 -13.20 1.17
CA LEU A 159 -12.63 -12.25 0.34
C LEU A 159 -14.15 -12.43 0.52
N VAL A 160 -14.88 -11.31 0.56
CA VAL A 160 -16.34 -11.29 0.73
C VAL A 160 -16.97 -10.42 -0.36
N PRO A 161 -17.81 -11.00 -1.25
CA PRO A 161 -18.52 -10.24 -2.26
C PRO A 161 -19.73 -9.53 -1.63
N ARG A 162 -19.71 -8.18 -1.61
CA ARG A 162 -20.77 -7.37 -0.99
C ARG A 162 -21.83 -6.86 -1.97
N GLY A 163 -21.60 -7.05 -3.28
CA GLY A 163 -22.43 -6.53 -4.36
C GLY A 163 -23.34 -7.56 -5.03
N ILE A 164 -23.51 -8.75 -4.45
CA ILE A 164 -24.30 -9.82 -5.08
C ILE A 164 -25.75 -9.38 -5.28
N SER A 165 -26.20 -9.40 -6.53
CA SER A 165 -27.57 -9.09 -6.94
C SER A 165 -27.90 -9.80 -8.26
N PRO A 166 -29.17 -9.80 -8.71
CA PRO A 166 -29.52 -10.37 -10.01
C PRO A 166 -28.82 -9.69 -11.20
N ALA A 167 -28.25 -8.50 -11.02
CA ALA A 167 -27.47 -7.81 -12.06
C ALA A 167 -26.02 -8.30 -12.16
N THR A 168 -25.45 -8.80 -11.06
CA THR A 168 -24.04 -9.24 -10.97
C THR A 168 -23.90 -10.76 -11.05
N VAL A 169 -25.01 -11.50 -11.07
CA VAL A 169 -25.01 -12.95 -11.24
C VAL A 169 -25.50 -13.26 -12.64
N LEU A 170 -24.66 -13.92 -13.44
CA LEU A 170 -25.00 -14.33 -14.80
C LEU A 170 -25.38 -15.80 -14.83
N TRP A 171 -26.36 -16.12 -15.68
CA TRP A 171 -26.88 -17.46 -15.90
C TRP A 171 -26.93 -17.76 -17.39
N ASP A 172 -26.32 -18.87 -17.81
CA ASP A 172 -26.29 -19.34 -19.21
C ASP A 172 -27.23 -20.52 -19.48
N GLY A 173 -28.03 -20.93 -18.48
CA GLY A 173 -28.88 -22.12 -18.54
C GLY A 173 -28.22 -23.38 -17.98
N THR A 174 -26.92 -23.37 -17.73
CA THR A 174 -26.15 -24.54 -17.26
C THR A 174 -25.31 -24.24 -16.02
N SER A 175 -24.78 -23.03 -15.89
CA SER A 175 -23.87 -22.65 -14.80
C SER A 175 -23.99 -21.17 -14.45
N VAL A 176 -23.58 -20.84 -13.23
CA VAL A 176 -23.49 -19.46 -12.77
C VAL A 176 -22.11 -18.87 -13.06
N GLN A 177 -22.08 -17.59 -13.41
CA GLN A 177 -20.86 -16.77 -13.36
C GLN A 177 -21.13 -15.51 -12.50
N LEU A 178 -20.30 -15.29 -11.49
CA LEU A 178 -20.39 -14.13 -10.59
C LEU A 178 -19.51 -12.99 -11.12
N TRP A 179 -20.13 -11.88 -11.55
CA TRP A 179 -19.47 -10.72 -12.13
C TRP A 179 -19.90 -9.40 -11.45
N GLY A 180 -19.32 -9.17 -10.28
CA GLY A 180 -19.49 -7.98 -9.44
C GLY A 180 -18.30 -7.79 -8.50
N LEU A 181 -17.09 -7.90 -9.05
CA LEU A 181 -15.84 -7.99 -8.31
C LEU A 181 -15.38 -6.65 -7.72
N GLU A 182 -15.90 -5.52 -8.20
CA GLU A 182 -15.70 -4.17 -7.65
C GLU A 182 -16.20 -4.02 -6.21
N GLY A 183 -17.15 -4.86 -5.81
CA GLY A 183 -17.77 -4.83 -4.49
C GLY A 183 -17.12 -5.77 -3.47
N VAL A 184 -16.03 -6.45 -3.84
CA VAL A 184 -15.34 -7.40 -2.97
C VAL A 184 -14.53 -6.66 -1.91
N ALA A 185 -14.58 -7.14 -0.67
CA ALA A 185 -13.78 -6.64 0.44
C ALA A 185 -13.14 -7.79 1.22
N ARG A 186 -12.12 -7.49 2.02
CA ARG A 186 -11.50 -8.51 2.89
C ARG A 186 -12.32 -8.72 4.16
N THR A 187 -12.39 -9.97 4.61
CA THR A 187 -12.98 -10.35 5.90
C THR A 187 -12.34 -9.57 7.05
N GLY A 188 -13.14 -9.16 8.03
CA GLY A 188 -12.67 -8.46 9.24
C GLY A 188 -12.42 -6.96 9.06
N ARG A 189 -12.59 -6.40 7.84
CA ARG A 189 -12.52 -4.95 7.62
C ARG A 189 -13.76 -4.25 8.15
N PRO A 190 -13.67 -2.98 8.59
CA PRO A 190 -14.86 -2.16 8.83
C PRO A 190 -15.76 -2.14 7.60
N ARG A 191 -17.07 -2.34 7.80
CA ARG A 191 -18.02 -2.25 6.71
C ARG A 191 -18.13 -0.80 6.24
N THR A 192 -18.12 -0.62 4.92
CA THR A 192 -18.60 0.60 4.29
C THR A 192 -19.97 0.33 3.66
N PRO A 193 -20.91 1.29 3.65
CA PRO A 193 -22.19 1.13 2.96
C PRO A 193 -21.97 0.70 1.50
N TRP A 194 -22.48 -0.47 1.13
CA TRP A 194 -22.33 -1.03 -0.22
C TRP A 194 -23.44 -2.02 -0.54
N GLY A 195 -23.74 -2.17 -1.83
CA GLY A 195 -24.76 -3.07 -2.35
C GLY A 195 -26.17 -2.47 -2.32
N ARG A 196 -27.13 -3.19 -2.91
CA ARG A 196 -28.50 -2.72 -3.11
C ARG A 196 -29.49 -3.52 -2.27
N ALA A 197 -30.42 -2.84 -1.59
CA ALA A 197 -31.54 -3.50 -0.93
C ALA A 197 -32.49 -4.15 -1.97
N PRO A 198 -33.05 -5.36 -1.71
CA PRO A 198 -32.94 -6.14 -0.47
C PRO A 198 -31.73 -7.10 -0.42
N PHE A 199 -30.88 -7.12 -1.46
CA PHE A 199 -29.79 -8.09 -1.58
C PHE A 199 -28.62 -7.83 -0.62
N ALA A 200 -28.35 -6.56 -0.29
CA ALA A 200 -27.40 -6.23 0.76
C ALA A 200 -28.01 -6.51 2.14
N PRO A 201 -27.31 -7.23 3.05
CA PRO A 201 -27.80 -7.41 4.41
C PRO A 201 -27.86 -6.09 5.18
N PRO A 202 -28.75 -5.94 6.19
CA PRO A 202 -29.00 -4.66 6.87
C PRO A 202 -27.75 -4.00 7.46
N GLU A 203 -26.87 -4.78 8.07
CA GLU A 203 -25.61 -4.30 8.65
C GLU A 203 -24.60 -3.85 7.59
N GLN A 204 -24.57 -4.49 6.43
CA GLN A 204 -23.74 -4.10 5.29
C GLN A 204 -24.27 -2.85 4.58
N HIS A 205 -25.59 -2.73 4.46
CA HIS A 205 -26.22 -1.54 3.90
C HIS A 205 -25.99 -0.30 4.79
N ARG A 206 -26.01 -0.48 6.13
CA ARG A 206 -25.74 0.60 7.10
C ARG A 206 -24.25 0.86 7.34
N GLY A 207 -23.35 -0.03 6.93
CA GLY A 207 -21.91 0.11 7.19
C GLY A 207 -21.53 -0.17 8.65
N GLU A 208 -22.26 -1.06 9.33
CA GLU A 208 -22.06 -1.35 10.75
C GLU A 208 -21.23 -2.61 10.97
N GLY A 209 -20.26 -2.55 11.87
CA GLY A 209 -19.42 -3.71 12.24
C GLY A 209 -18.37 -4.06 11.19
N LEU A 210 -17.98 -5.33 11.15
CA LEU A 210 -16.92 -5.85 10.29
C LEU A 210 -17.47 -6.73 9.17
N VAL A 211 -16.89 -6.65 7.99
CA VAL A 211 -17.19 -7.50 6.83
C VAL A 211 -17.06 -8.97 7.23
N ASP A 212 -18.14 -9.73 7.06
CA ASP A 212 -18.23 -11.16 7.43
C ASP A 212 -18.65 -11.97 6.18
N PRO A 213 -18.02 -13.13 5.88
CA PRO A 213 -18.41 -14.00 4.76
C PRO A 213 -19.89 -14.38 4.74
N ARG A 214 -20.54 -14.39 5.91
CA ARG A 214 -21.97 -14.64 6.07
C ARG A 214 -22.86 -13.51 5.52
N ASP A 215 -22.30 -12.35 5.20
CA ASP A 215 -23.00 -11.27 4.50
C ASP A 215 -23.40 -11.72 3.08
N ALA A 216 -22.50 -12.42 2.39
CA ALA A 216 -22.76 -12.91 1.05
C ALA A 216 -23.83 -14.02 1.04
N VAL A 217 -23.95 -14.80 2.12
CA VAL A 217 -24.99 -15.82 2.29
C VAL A 217 -26.40 -15.20 2.28
N TRP A 218 -26.58 -14.03 2.90
CA TRP A 218 -27.84 -13.28 2.82
C TRP A 218 -28.15 -12.90 1.37
N SER A 219 -27.17 -12.34 0.65
CA SER A 219 -27.36 -11.90 -0.73
C SER A 219 -27.71 -13.05 -1.66
N VAL A 220 -27.06 -14.20 -1.51
CA VAL A 220 -27.40 -15.43 -2.24
C VAL A 220 -28.83 -15.87 -1.97
N ALA A 221 -29.26 -15.85 -0.71
CA ALA A 221 -30.62 -16.22 -0.34
C ALA A 221 -31.67 -15.29 -0.96
N GLN A 222 -31.39 -13.98 -1.02
CA GLN A 222 -32.27 -13.00 -1.66
C GLN A 222 -32.36 -13.18 -3.18
N VAL A 223 -31.22 -13.44 -3.85
CA VAL A 223 -31.20 -13.73 -5.29
C VAL A 223 -31.98 -15.01 -5.60
N LEU A 224 -31.75 -16.08 -4.84
CA LEU A 224 -32.47 -17.35 -4.99
C LEU A 224 -33.98 -17.16 -4.75
N TYR A 225 -34.36 -16.44 -3.70
CA TYR A 225 -35.77 -16.17 -3.41
C TYR A 225 -36.44 -15.43 -4.58
N GLN A 226 -35.80 -14.41 -5.15
CA GLN A 226 -36.34 -13.70 -6.32
C GLN A 226 -36.45 -14.61 -7.55
N LEU A 227 -35.46 -15.47 -7.80
CA LEU A 227 -35.48 -16.37 -8.94
C LEU A 227 -36.52 -17.50 -8.81
N VAL A 228 -36.90 -17.88 -7.60
CA VAL A 228 -37.96 -18.87 -7.35
C VAL A 228 -39.34 -18.24 -7.41
N THR A 229 -39.50 -17.05 -6.82
CA THR A 229 -40.82 -16.43 -6.62
C THR A 229 -41.18 -15.38 -7.66
N GLY A 230 -40.21 -14.92 -8.45
CA GLY A 230 -40.35 -13.79 -9.36
C GLY A 230 -40.42 -12.42 -8.68
N ARG A 231 -40.29 -12.34 -7.35
CA ARG A 231 -40.39 -11.09 -6.57
C ARG A 231 -39.25 -10.93 -5.57
N PRO A 232 -38.77 -9.70 -5.32
CA PRO A 232 -37.78 -9.46 -4.28
C PRO A 232 -38.32 -9.80 -2.89
N GLY A 233 -37.45 -10.27 -2.00
CA GLY A 233 -37.75 -10.47 -0.59
C GLY A 233 -37.75 -9.15 0.21
N PRO A 234 -38.17 -9.17 1.49
CA PRO A 234 -38.02 -8.03 2.37
C PRO A 234 -36.54 -7.77 2.67
N ALA A 235 -36.18 -6.50 2.92
CA ALA A 235 -34.79 -6.06 3.04
C ALA A 235 -34.13 -6.38 4.39
N ASP A 236 -34.92 -6.69 5.43
CA ASP A 236 -34.48 -6.72 6.83
C ASP A 236 -34.86 -7.98 7.61
N ARG A 237 -35.58 -8.91 6.97
CA ARG A 237 -36.06 -10.14 7.60
C ARG A 237 -36.24 -11.27 6.59
N ALA A 238 -36.57 -12.45 7.09
CA ALA A 238 -36.96 -13.58 6.27
C ALA A 238 -38.32 -13.34 5.59
N PRO A 239 -38.50 -13.70 4.29
CA PRO A 239 -39.82 -13.72 3.67
C PRO A 239 -40.80 -14.64 4.42
N ALA A 240 -42.03 -14.17 4.66
CA ALA A 240 -43.03 -14.89 5.44
C ALA A 240 -43.52 -16.19 4.77
N ASP A 241 -43.39 -16.27 3.44
CA ASP A 241 -43.81 -17.41 2.62
C ASP A 241 -42.67 -18.39 2.32
N LEU A 242 -41.47 -18.23 2.90
CA LEU A 242 -40.33 -19.13 2.65
C LEU A 242 -40.69 -20.61 2.80
N ALA A 243 -41.51 -20.95 3.80
CA ALA A 243 -41.95 -22.32 4.08
C ALA A 243 -42.80 -22.94 2.95
N GLN A 244 -43.40 -22.12 2.09
CA GLN A 244 -44.23 -22.54 0.96
C GLN A 244 -43.37 -23.00 -0.23
N HIS A 245 -42.08 -22.65 -0.24
CA HIS A 245 -41.15 -22.94 -1.33
C HIS A 245 -40.19 -24.05 -0.93
N ARG A 246 -40.51 -25.31 -1.25
CA ARG A 246 -39.80 -26.52 -0.78
C ARG A 246 -38.27 -26.45 -0.87
N VAL A 247 -37.72 -25.90 -1.97
CA VAL A 247 -36.26 -25.76 -2.18
C VAL A 247 -35.64 -24.73 -1.22
N LEU A 248 -36.34 -23.61 -0.99
CA LEU A 248 -35.87 -22.55 -0.09
C LEU A 248 -36.05 -22.95 1.38
N ALA A 249 -37.18 -23.59 1.72
CA ALA A 249 -37.55 -23.98 3.08
C ALA A 249 -36.57 -24.96 3.73
N GLY A 250 -36.00 -25.90 2.96
CA GLY A 250 -35.03 -26.88 3.47
C GLY A 250 -33.61 -26.34 3.63
N THR A 251 -33.31 -25.19 3.02
CA THR A 251 -31.90 -24.81 2.74
C THR A 251 -31.53 -23.44 3.30
N LEU A 252 -32.43 -22.45 3.16
CA LEU A 252 -32.13 -21.04 3.38
C LEU A 252 -32.79 -20.37 4.61
N PRO A 253 -33.63 -20.99 5.48
CA PRO A 253 -34.24 -20.25 6.58
C PRO A 253 -33.23 -19.51 7.47
N ARG A 254 -32.08 -20.14 7.76
CA ARG A 254 -31.01 -19.53 8.56
C ARG A 254 -30.20 -18.47 7.81
N ALA A 255 -30.22 -18.46 6.48
CA ALA A 255 -29.52 -17.44 5.68
C ALA A 255 -30.12 -16.04 5.86
N PHE A 256 -31.41 -15.97 6.22
CA PHE A 256 -32.12 -14.73 6.53
C PHE A 256 -32.06 -14.33 8.01
N ALA A 257 -31.12 -14.87 8.80
CA ALA A 257 -30.92 -14.38 10.16
C ALA A 257 -30.57 -12.88 10.14
N PRO A 258 -31.19 -12.04 11.01
CA PRO A 258 -30.98 -10.59 10.97
C PRO A 258 -29.53 -10.14 11.18
N ALA A 259 -28.78 -10.88 12.01
CA ALA A 259 -27.36 -10.65 12.24
C ALA A 259 -26.51 -11.72 11.56
N ALA A 260 -25.38 -11.31 10.99
CA ALA A 260 -24.39 -12.20 10.38
C ALA A 260 -24.06 -13.43 11.25
N ALA A 261 -23.82 -13.25 12.56
CA ALA A 261 -23.49 -14.35 13.48
C ALA A 261 -24.54 -15.48 13.56
N GLY A 262 -25.80 -15.19 13.23
CA GLY A 262 -26.87 -16.20 13.20
C GLY A 262 -26.96 -17.02 11.91
N ARG A 263 -26.29 -16.56 10.83
CA ARG A 263 -26.29 -17.18 9.50
C ARG A 263 -25.26 -18.32 9.42
N PRO A 264 -25.48 -19.35 8.58
CA PRO A 264 -24.45 -20.35 8.30
C PRO A 264 -23.26 -19.72 7.57
N THR A 265 -22.07 -20.28 7.74
CA THR A 265 -20.90 -19.92 6.91
C THR A 265 -21.11 -20.41 5.47
N PRO A 266 -20.40 -19.85 4.47
CA PRO A 266 -20.43 -20.36 3.10
C PRO A 266 -20.15 -21.87 3.03
N GLY A 267 -19.13 -22.34 3.74
CA GLY A 267 -18.79 -23.77 3.82
C GLY A 267 -19.91 -24.64 4.41
N ALA A 268 -20.54 -24.20 5.51
CA ALA A 268 -21.65 -24.95 6.10
C ALA A 268 -22.89 -24.98 5.19
N LEU A 269 -23.14 -23.90 4.46
CA LEU A 269 -24.21 -23.86 3.45
C LEU A 269 -23.88 -24.78 2.26
N LEU A 270 -22.61 -24.85 1.84
CA LEU A 270 -22.18 -25.76 0.79
C LEU A 270 -22.27 -27.22 1.22
N GLU A 271 -21.90 -27.55 2.46
CA GLU A 271 -22.07 -28.90 3.00
C GLU A 271 -23.53 -29.36 2.97
N LEU A 272 -24.48 -28.45 3.16
CA LEU A 272 -25.91 -28.73 3.04
C LEU A 272 -26.37 -28.90 1.57
N LEU A 273 -25.86 -28.05 0.67
CA LEU A 273 -26.30 -27.98 -0.73
C LEU A 273 -25.62 -29.00 -1.65
N ALA A 274 -24.32 -29.25 -1.44
CA ALA A 274 -23.47 -30.08 -2.28
C ALA A 274 -22.30 -30.70 -1.46
N PRO A 275 -22.58 -31.72 -0.63
CA PRO A 275 -21.60 -32.34 0.26
C PRO A 275 -20.35 -32.92 -0.42
N GLU A 276 -20.48 -33.39 -1.67
CA GLU A 276 -19.35 -33.91 -2.46
C GLU A 276 -18.38 -32.78 -2.84
N GLU A 277 -18.89 -31.62 -3.27
CA GLU A 277 -18.04 -30.48 -3.61
C GLU A 277 -17.41 -29.85 -2.37
N ALA A 278 -18.15 -29.79 -1.26
CA ALA A 278 -17.60 -29.34 0.03
C ALA A 278 -16.39 -30.18 0.46
N ARG A 279 -16.41 -31.50 0.21
CA ARG A 279 -15.26 -32.38 0.46
C ARG A 279 -14.09 -32.10 -0.46
N ARG A 280 -14.33 -31.79 -1.74
CA ARG A 280 -13.28 -31.46 -2.72
C ARG A 280 -12.60 -30.13 -2.44
N LEU A 281 -13.32 -29.16 -1.89
CA LEU A 281 -12.76 -27.85 -1.53
C LEU A 281 -11.95 -27.85 -0.22
N ARG A 282 -11.93 -28.94 0.55
CA ARG A 282 -11.10 -29.01 1.77
C ARG A 282 -9.63 -28.83 1.39
N PRO A 283 -8.91 -27.88 2.02
CA PRO A 283 -7.64 -27.40 1.48
C PRO A 283 -6.56 -28.47 1.51
N THR A 284 -6.04 -28.80 0.34
CA THR A 284 -4.71 -29.40 0.12
C THR A 284 -3.87 -28.42 -0.70
N ALA A 285 -3.64 -27.21 -0.19
CA ALA A 285 -2.74 -26.24 -0.81
C ALA A 285 -1.55 -26.02 0.12
N GLY A 286 -0.36 -26.45 -0.30
CA GLY A 286 0.87 -26.06 0.37
C GLY A 286 1.08 -24.58 0.18
N ASP A 287 1.05 -23.79 1.26
CA ASP A 287 1.43 -22.38 1.25
C ASP A 287 2.93 -22.30 0.91
N GLY A 288 3.27 -21.97 -0.34
CA GLY A 288 4.65 -21.83 -0.80
C GLY A 288 5.46 -20.81 -0.01
N ALA A 289 4.80 -19.86 0.67
CA ALA A 289 5.46 -18.89 1.54
C ALA A 289 5.80 -19.46 2.93
N ARG A 290 5.17 -20.58 3.34
CA ARG A 290 5.34 -21.15 4.69
C ARG A 290 6.80 -21.46 5.05
N PRO A 291 7.61 -22.14 4.23
CA PRO A 291 9.02 -22.39 4.55
C PRO A 291 9.82 -21.10 4.77
N HIS A 292 9.45 -20.02 4.07
CA HIS A 292 10.11 -18.73 4.16
C HIS A 292 9.68 -17.93 5.40
N ARG A 293 8.39 -18.00 5.80
CA ARG A 293 7.90 -17.48 7.09
C ARG A 293 8.54 -18.21 8.28
N GLU A 294 8.63 -19.53 8.22
CA GLU A 294 9.34 -20.30 9.26
C GLU A 294 10.82 -19.92 9.35
N ALA A 295 11.43 -19.48 8.24
CA ALA A 295 12.80 -18.99 8.25
C ALA A 295 12.94 -17.59 8.87
N PHE A 296 11.95 -16.73 8.69
CA PHE A 296 11.84 -15.46 9.40
C PHE A 296 11.74 -15.68 10.92
N ASP A 297 10.86 -16.59 11.36
CA ASP A 297 10.68 -16.91 12.78
C ASP A 297 11.99 -17.41 13.41
N ARG A 298 12.71 -18.30 12.72
CA ARG A 298 14.05 -18.77 13.16
C ARG A 298 15.07 -17.63 13.29
N ALA A 299 15.06 -16.67 12.35
CA ALA A 299 15.98 -15.54 12.39
C ALA A 299 15.65 -14.60 13.58
N LEU A 300 14.37 -14.38 13.87
CA LEU A 300 13.96 -13.64 15.07
C LEU A 300 14.36 -14.35 16.35
N ASP A 301 14.13 -15.65 16.46
CA ASP A 301 14.51 -16.42 17.65
C ASP A 301 16.02 -16.39 17.90
N ALA A 302 16.85 -16.41 16.85
CA ALA A 302 18.30 -16.26 16.98
C ALA A 302 18.69 -14.88 17.55
N LYS A 303 18.02 -13.81 17.08
CA LYS A 303 18.23 -12.44 17.60
C LYS A 303 17.82 -12.32 19.08
N ARG A 304 16.69 -12.92 19.47
CA ARG A 304 16.20 -12.91 20.88
C ARG A 304 17.16 -13.62 21.83
N ARG A 305 17.72 -14.75 21.41
CA ARG A 305 18.62 -15.56 22.25
C ARG A 305 20.00 -14.92 22.45
N THR A 306 20.37 -13.97 21.60
CA THR A 306 21.63 -13.26 21.73
C THR A 306 21.47 -12.17 22.79
N PRO A 307 22.23 -12.20 23.91
CA PRO A 307 22.14 -11.17 24.94
C PRO A 307 22.37 -9.80 24.30
N ALA A 308 21.59 -8.79 24.69
CA ALA A 308 21.97 -7.42 24.41
C ALA A 308 23.34 -7.17 25.07
N PRO A 309 24.27 -6.44 24.43
CA PRO A 309 25.39 -5.90 25.18
C PRO A 309 24.82 -5.20 26.42
N ALA A 310 25.48 -5.36 27.58
CA ALA A 310 25.04 -4.73 28.81
C ALA A 310 24.73 -3.27 28.49
N GLU A 311 23.48 -2.86 28.72
CA GLU A 311 23.09 -1.46 28.59
C GLU A 311 24.05 -0.68 29.49
N ASP A 312 25.03 0.02 28.90
CA ASP A 312 25.42 1.29 29.49
C ASP A 312 24.10 2.05 29.58
N THR A 313 23.70 2.35 30.80
CA THR A 313 22.42 2.91 31.19
C THR A 313 22.23 4.33 30.64
N THR A 314 22.17 4.48 29.33
CA THR A 314 22.04 5.75 28.61
C THR A 314 20.92 5.72 27.56
N ASP A 315 20.00 4.77 27.61
CA ASP A 315 18.80 4.74 26.73
C ASP A 315 17.51 5.22 27.44
N GLY A 316 17.65 6.09 28.43
CA GLY A 316 16.51 6.70 29.14
C GLY A 316 16.81 7.85 30.10
N ALA A 317 18.08 8.22 30.30
CA ALA A 317 18.53 9.39 31.06
C ALA A 317 19.46 10.23 30.17
N PRO A 318 19.53 11.57 30.35
CA PRO A 318 20.29 12.44 29.47
C PRO A 318 21.75 12.01 29.45
N ASP A 319 22.25 11.77 28.24
CA ASP A 319 23.62 11.44 27.89
C ASP A 319 24.62 12.30 28.69
N ASP A 320 25.62 11.66 29.30
CA ASP A 320 26.70 12.26 30.11
C ASP A 320 27.72 13.01 29.22
N ARG A 321 27.30 13.45 28.02
CA ARG A 321 27.99 14.42 27.16
C ARG A 321 27.69 15.83 27.68
N PRO A 322 28.64 16.78 27.59
CA PRO A 322 28.40 18.15 28.04
C PRO A 322 27.10 18.69 27.42
N PRO A 323 26.17 19.21 28.23
CA PRO A 323 24.86 19.64 27.76
C PRO A 323 25.01 20.70 26.67
N GLY A 324 24.49 20.38 25.46
CA GLY A 324 24.42 21.32 24.34
C GLY A 324 25.20 20.92 23.08
N GLU A 325 25.95 19.82 23.07
CA GLU A 325 26.56 19.30 21.84
C GLU A 325 25.57 18.51 20.98
N VAL A 326 25.40 18.97 19.74
CA VAL A 326 24.54 18.37 18.73
C VAL A 326 25.30 18.26 17.42
N LEU A 327 25.01 17.22 16.64
CA LEU A 327 25.63 17.03 15.34
C LEU A 327 25.07 18.05 14.35
N CYS A 328 25.91 18.85 13.72
CA CYS A 328 25.45 19.73 12.64
C CYS A 328 24.88 18.88 11.49
N PRO A 329 23.67 19.14 10.98
CA PRO A 329 23.09 18.34 9.91
C PRO A 329 23.71 18.57 8.53
N TYR A 330 24.64 19.54 8.40
CA TYR A 330 25.28 19.89 7.14
C TYR A 330 26.73 19.39 7.08
N CYS A 331 27.61 19.88 7.97
CA CYS A 331 29.02 19.45 8.02
C CYS A 331 29.27 18.22 8.89
N LEU A 332 28.28 17.78 9.68
CA LEU A 332 28.36 16.56 10.49
C LEU A 332 29.45 16.59 11.57
N GLU A 333 29.87 17.78 11.98
CA GLU A 333 30.71 18.00 13.15
C GLU A 333 29.85 18.43 14.35
N ASN A 334 30.34 18.15 15.56
CA ASN A 334 29.66 18.55 16.78
C ASN A 334 29.66 20.08 16.92
N ILE A 335 28.50 20.65 17.23
CA ILE A 335 28.32 22.08 17.44
C ILE A 335 27.51 22.33 18.71
N GLN A 336 27.79 23.45 19.38
CA GLN A 336 27.01 23.96 20.50
C GLN A 336 26.31 25.26 20.11
N LEU A 337 25.19 25.57 20.77
CA LEU A 337 24.48 26.83 20.59
C LEU A 337 25.38 28.01 20.99
N ASP A 338 25.70 28.86 20.03
CA ASP A 338 26.46 30.10 20.22
C ASP A 338 25.53 31.29 19.93
N LEU A 339 25.17 32.00 21.01
CA LEU A 339 24.26 33.14 20.95
C LEU A 339 24.88 34.37 20.25
N ASP A 340 26.20 34.41 20.09
CA ASP A 340 26.92 35.51 19.41
C ASP A 340 27.01 35.29 17.89
N LYS A 341 26.58 34.11 17.40
CA LYS A 341 26.61 33.70 15.98
C LYS A 341 25.21 33.53 15.38
N LEU A 342 24.23 34.23 15.93
CA LEU A 342 22.84 34.16 15.48
C LEU A 342 22.56 35.15 14.36
N TYR A 343 21.72 34.73 13.42
CA TYR A 343 21.27 35.49 12.28
C TYR A 343 19.77 35.33 12.10
N VAL A 344 19.15 36.35 11.51
CA VAL A 344 17.76 36.32 11.02
C VAL A 344 17.75 36.72 9.55
N THR A 345 16.83 36.14 8.80
CA THR A 345 16.61 36.53 7.41
C THR A 345 15.81 37.85 7.36
N ASP A 346 16.24 38.81 6.53
CA ASP A 346 15.46 40.02 6.25
C ASP A 346 14.47 39.84 5.08
N ASP A 347 13.70 40.89 4.76
CA ASP A 347 12.71 40.88 3.66
C ASP A 347 13.34 40.63 2.26
N GLN A 348 14.66 40.73 2.14
CA GLN A 348 15.44 40.49 0.92
C GLN A 348 16.12 39.11 0.93
N MET A 349 15.79 38.24 1.89
CA MET A 349 16.39 36.92 2.06
C MET A 349 17.88 36.97 2.43
N GLN A 350 18.35 38.07 3.03
CA GLN A 350 19.74 38.23 3.47
C GLN A 350 19.87 37.99 4.98
N TYR A 351 20.92 37.26 5.37
CA TYR A 351 21.24 37.01 6.77
C TYR A 351 21.78 38.27 7.44
N ARG A 352 21.12 38.70 8.52
CA ARG A 352 21.58 39.80 9.38
C ARG A 352 21.87 39.29 10.79
N PRO A 353 22.99 39.70 11.42
CA PRO A 353 23.29 39.34 12.80
C PRO A 353 22.14 39.71 13.75
N LEU A 354 21.76 38.77 14.61
CA LEU A 354 20.70 38.93 15.60
C LEU A 354 21.30 39.30 16.97
N ASP A 355 21.01 40.50 17.44
CA ASP A 355 21.39 40.96 18.78
C ASP A 355 20.25 40.72 19.78
N LEU A 356 20.36 39.63 20.54
CA LEU A 356 19.40 39.25 21.56
C LEU A 356 19.38 40.19 22.79
N SER A 357 20.42 41.00 23.02
CA SER A 357 20.50 41.89 24.19
C SER A 357 19.42 42.99 24.15
N ARG A 358 18.93 43.32 22.95
CA ARG A 358 17.90 44.35 22.72
C ARG A 358 16.47 43.85 22.93
N ILE A 359 16.27 42.55 23.17
CA ILE A 359 14.95 41.93 23.31
C ILE A 359 14.73 41.53 24.77
N GLY A 360 14.13 42.44 25.54
CA GLY A 360 13.82 42.20 26.96
C GLY A 360 12.54 41.40 27.23
N ASN A 361 11.64 41.26 26.24
CA ASN A 361 10.40 40.50 26.41
C ASN A 361 10.67 38.99 26.14
N PRO A 362 10.40 38.10 27.11
CA PRO A 362 10.72 36.67 26.99
C PRO A 362 9.94 35.95 25.88
N VAL A 363 8.66 36.30 25.69
CA VAL A 363 7.83 35.71 24.62
C VAL A 363 8.33 36.14 23.25
N ARG A 364 8.67 37.42 23.10
CA ARG A 364 9.26 37.94 21.85
C ARG A 364 10.64 37.35 21.58
N ARG A 365 11.43 37.11 22.63
CA ARG A 365 12.74 36.47 22.52
C ARG A 365 12.60 35.04 22.00
N GLU A 366 11.67 34.27 22.55
CA GLU A 366 11.40 32.90 22.10
C GLU A 366 10.92 32.85 20.65
N ASP A 367 10.02 33.75 20.25
CA ASP A 367 9.52 33.85 18.88
C ASP A 367 10.63 34.20 17.88
N VAL A 368 11.49 35.16 18.21
CA VAL A 368 12.63 35.52 17.38
C VAL A 368 13.66 34.38 17.30
N MET A 369 13.92 33.69 18.41
CA MET A 369 14.79 32.51 18.43
C MET A 369 14.25 31.37 17.56
N ARG A 370 12.92 31.22 17.46
CA ARG A 370 12.29 30.21 16.60
C ARG A 370 12.56 30.44 15.11
N GLY A 371 12.68 31.70 14.68
CA GLY A 371 13.03 32.06 13.31
C GLY A 371 14.53 32.26 13.06
N ALA A 372 15.36 32.20 14.10
CA ALA A 372 16.79 32.44 14.00
C ALA A 372 17.57 31.22 13.52
N VAL A 373 18.73 31.48 12.94
CA VAL A 373 19.71 30.46 12.54
C VAL A 373 21.07 30.81 13.13
N GLN A 374 21.88 29.80 13.42
CA GLN A 374 23.28 29.95 13.84
C GLN A 374 24.21 29.64 12.67
N GLN A 375 25.17 30.52 12.40
CA GLN A 375 26.25 30.22 11.46
C GLN A 375 27.14 29.13 12.06
N CYS A 376 27.31 28.01 11.34
CA CYS A 376 28.16 26.92 11.81
C CYS A 376 29.65 27.29 11.68
N THR A 377 30.43 26.98 12.70
CA THR A 377 31.88 27.19 12.76
C THR A 377 32.65 25.91 13.09
N ALA A 378 31.95 24.77 13.14
CA ALA A 378 32.50 23.48 13.58
C ALA A 378 33.50 22.88 12.56
N ASP A 379 33.27 23.11 11.27
CA ASP A 379 34.19 22.73 10.19
C ASP A 379 34.54 23.97 9.33
N PRO A 380 35.77 24.52 9.47
CA PRO A 380 36.23 25.66 8.68
C PRO A 380 36.42 25.35 7.19
N ASP A 381 36.60 24.08 6.82
CA ASP A 381 36.84 23.64 5.44
C ASP A 381 35.52 23.38 4.69
N PHE A 382 34.40 23.31 5.41
CA PHE A 382 33.07 23.11 4.84
C PHE A 382 32.42 24.44 4.44
N PRO A 383 31.67 24.51 3.31
CA PRO A 383 30.99 25.73 2.86
C PRO A 383 30.10 26.37 3.92
N GLU A 384 30.02 27.69 3.92
CA GLU A 384 29.20 28.43 4.89
C GLU A 384 27.75 27.93 4.92
N HIS A 385 27.28 27.58 6.12
CA HIS A 385 25.93 27.06 6.33
C HIS A 385 25.39 27.50 7.69
N HIS A 386 24.06 27.53 7.77
CA HIS A 386 23.33 28.04 8.91
C HIS A 386 22.36 26.98 9.45
N ILE A 387 22.38 26.75 10.76
CA ILE A 387 21.58 25.74 11.44
C ILE A 387 20.43 26.44 12.18
N PRO A 388 19.17 26.04 11.99
CA PRO A 388 18.08 26.61 12.75
C PRO A 388 18.27 26.44 14.26
N VAL A 389 18.08 27.51 15.02
CA VAL A 389 18.22 27.48 16.49
C VAL A 389 17.34 26.41 17.15
N PRO A 390 16.06 26.19 16.73
CA PRO A 390 15.24 25.12 17.31
C PRO A 390 15.85 23.72 17.19
N TYR A 391 16.71 23.48 16.19
CA TYR A 391 17.45 22.23 16.05
C TYR A 391 18.45 22.02 17.20
N LEU A 392 19.03 23.11 17.72
CA LEU A 392 20.07 23.10 18.74
C LEU A 392 19.49 23.12 20.18
N THR A 393 18.23 23.54 20.35
CA THR A 393 17.64 23.79 21.67
C THR A 393 16.72 22.68 22.21
N HIS A 394 16.35 21.70 21.39
CA HIS A 394 15.37 20.66 21.76
C HIS A 394 16.00 19.27 22.02
N GLY A 395 17.22 19.26 22.58
CA GLY A 395 17.95 18.04 22.91
C GLY A 395 18.58 17.36 21.69
N ARG A 396 19.11 16.14 21.87
CA ARG A 396 19.79 15.38 20.82
C ARG A 396 18.81 15.03 19.67
N PRO A 397 19.06 15.51 18.44
CA PRO A 397 18.26 15.15 17.27
C PRO A 397 18.19 13.63 17.09
N LEU A 398 17.07 13.15 16.56
CA LEU A 398 16.96 11.81 15.98
C LEU A 398 17.29 11.91 14.49
N THR A 399 18.37 11.28 14.06
CA THR A 399 18.80 11.29 12.65
C THR A 399 18.31 10.03 11.93
N VAL A 400 17.60 10.22 10.81
CA VAL A 400 17.02 9.14 9.99
C VAL A 400 17.61 9.20 8.58
N ALA A 401 18.28 8.13 8.15
CA ALA A 401 18.94 8.06 6.86
C ALA A 401 18.28 7.04 5.91
N MET A 402 17.95 7.49 4.70
CA MET A 402 17.41 6.67 3.61
C MET A 402 18.54 6.07 2.77
N ILE A 403 18.54 4.75 2.54
CA ILE A 403 19.62 4.03 1.87
C ILE A 403 19.08 3.19 0.71
N GLY A 404 19.83 3.20 -0.40
CA GLY A 404 19.58 2.42 -1.61
C GLY A 404 20.21 3.09 -2.82
N GLN A 405 20.20 2.42 -3.97
CA GLN A 405 20.67 3.00 -5.24
C GLN A 405 19.85 4.23 -5.70
N SER A 406 20.39 5.02 -6.62
CA SER A 406 19.81 6.29 -7.10
C SER A 406 18.39 6.14 -7.67
N SER A 407 18.08 4.98 -8.25
CA SER A 407 16.79 4.68 -8.88
C SER A 407 15.72 4.11 -7.93
N THR A 408 16.04 3.79 -6.66
CA THR A 408 15.12 3.03 -5.77
C THR A 408 13.90 3.82 -5.29
N GLY A 409 13.83 5.12 -5.59
CA GLY A 409 12.69 5.97 -5.26
C GLY A 409 12.74 6.59 -3.86
N LYS A 410 13.90 6.59 -3.19
CA LYS A 410 14.12 7.19 -1.86
C LYS A 410 13.58 8.60 -1.75
N SER A 411 13.91 9.48 -2.70
CA SER A 411 13.52 10.88 -2.64
C SER A 411 12.01 11.08 -2.78
N HIS A 412 11.31 10.22 -3.54
CA HIS A 412 9.85 10.22 -3.59
C HIS A 412 9.25 9.73 -2.27
N LEU A 413 9.77 8.63 -1.72
CA LEU A 413 9.31 8.06 -0.45
C LEU A 413 9.51 9.05 0.71
N LEU A 414 10.70 9.66 0.81
CA LEU A 414 11.00 10.63 1.85
C LEU A 414 10.17 11.91 1.72
N THR A 415 9.99 12.40 0.49
CA THR A 415 9.13 13.58 0.26
C THR A 415 7.69 13.31 0.72
N GLN A 416 7.14 12.14 0.41
CA GLN A 416 5.78 11.79 0.84
C GLN A 416 5.70 11.48 2.33
N MET A 417 6.73 10.89 2.93
CA MET A 417 6.79 10.68 4.37
C MET A 417 6.71 12.02 5.11
N ILE A 418 7.51 13.02 4.72
CA ILE A 418 7.45 14.37 5.30
C ILE A 418 6.09 15.02 5.04
N ALA A 419 5.55 14.89 3.82
CA ALA A 419 4.26 15.45 3.46
C ALA A 419 3.11 14.86 4.31
N GLU A 420 3.10 13.55 4.55
CA GLU A 420 2.11 12.87 5.39
C GLU A 420 2.27 13.21 6.88
N ILE A 421 3.50 13.44 7.37
CA ILE A 421 3.70 14.01 8.72
C ILE A 421 3.03 15.38 8.78
N THR A 422 3.28 16.22 7.78
CA THR A 422 2.80 17.61 7.78
C THR A 422 1.29 17.74 7.61
N ASP A 423 0.65 16.73 7.01
CA ASP A 423 -0.81 16.59 6.91
C ASP A 423 -1.45 16.01 8.20
N GLY A 424 -0.67 15.79 9.27
CA GLY A 424 -1.17 15.28 10.55
C GLY A 424 -1.21 13.76 10.66
N GLY A 425 -0.51 13.03 9.77
CA GLY A 425 -0.55 11.56 9.74
C GLY A 425 -0.07 10.87 11.02
N LEU A 426 0.72 11.57 11.85
CA LEU A 426 1.21 11.08 13.15
C LEU A 426 0.28 11.38 14.34
N GLU A 427 -0.72 12.25 14.19
CA GLU A 427 -1.60 12.67 15.30
C GLU A 427 -2.36 11.49 15.91
N ARG A 428 -2.73 10.51 15.09
CA ARG A 428 -3.38 9.25 15.52
C ARG A 428 -2.54 8.43 16.51
N TYR A 429 -1.24 8.67 16.55
CA TYR A 429 -0.28 8.02 17.44
C TYR A 429 0.11 8.93 18.61
N GLY A 430 -0.58 10.05 18.80
CA GLY A 430 -0.30 11.02 19.86
C GLY A 430 0.95 11.88 19.61
N VAL A 431 1.42 11.96 18.37
CA VAL A 431 2.62 12.74 18.02
C VAL A 431 2.22 13.96 17.19
N GLY A 432 2.53 15.14 17.71
CA GLY A 432 2.43 16.41 17.00
C GLY A 432 3.72 16.77 16.28
N TRP A 433 3.66 17.73 15.36
CA TRP A 433 4.83 18.21 14.63
C TRP A 433 4.86 19.74 14.54
N GLN A 434 6.07 20.30 14.40
CA GLN A 434 6.31 21.70 14.05
C GLN A 434 7.53 21.78 13.12
N SER A 435 7.56 22.76 12.21
CA SER A 435 8.76 23.01 11.41
C SER A 435 9.90 23.54 12.27
N VAL A 436 11.12 23.02 12.07
CA VAL A 436 12.34 23.54 12.71
C VAL A 436 12.68 24.94 12.18
N ASN A 437 12.40 25.19 10.90
CA ASN A 437 12.49 26.50 10.27
C ASN A 437 11.31 26.67 9.27
N PRO A 438 10.36 27.59 9.52
CA PRO A 438 9.19 27.76 8.64
C PRO A 438 9.51 28.10 7.19
N GLU A 439 10.59 28.86 6.94
CA GLU A 439 11.00 29.28 5.60
C GLU A 439 11.57 28.11 4.79
N GLN A 440 12.46 27.33 5.41
CA GLN A 440 13.01 26.11 4.81
C GLN A 440 11.91 25.11 4.48
N HIS A 441 10.97 24.92 5.42
CA HIS A 441 9.82 24.06 5.23
C HIS A 441 8.92 24.53 4.07
N ALA A 442 8.60 25.82 4.01
CA ALA A 442 7.80 26.39 2.91
C ALA A 442 8.48 26.20 1.54
N ARG A 443 9.81 26.32 1.49
CA ARG A 443 10.60 26.01 0.29
C ARG A 443 10.49 24.53 -0.08
N PHE A 444 10.68 23.62 0.87
CA PHE A 444 10.54 22.18 0.65
C PHE A 444 9.16 21.80 0.10
N VAL A 445 8.10 22.37 0.68
CA VAL A 445 6.72 22.16 0.22
C VAL A 445 6.55 22.63 -1.23
N ARG A 446 7.02 23.83 -1.57
CA ARG A 446 6.90 24.40 -2.92
C ARG A 446 7.72 23.64 -3.97
N GLU A 447 8.92 23.18 -3.62
CA GLU A 447 9.87 22.60 -4.58
C GLU A 447 9.74 21.07 -4.72
N ARG A 448 9.21 20.39 -3.72
CA ARG A 448 9.14 18.92 -3.68
C ARG A 448 7.71 18.41 -3.51
N VAL A 449 7.01 18.85 -2.46
CA VAL A 449 5.68 18.30 -2.12
C VAL A 449 4.63 18.70 -3.17
N GLN A 450 4.51 19.98 -3.50
CA GLN A 450 3.50 20.46 -4.46
C GLN A 450 3.70 19.89 -5.88
N PRO A 451 4.93 19.85 -6.45
CA PRO A 451 5.16 19.20 -7.73
C PRO A 451 4.75 17.73 -7.71
N LEU A 452 5.13 17.00 -6.68
CA LEU A 452 4.81 15.58 -6.57
C LEU A 452 3.29 15.36 -6.47
N ARG A 453 2.60 16.11 -5.60
CA ARG A 453 1.13 16.07 -5.45
C ARG A 453 0.39 16.45 -6.74
N SER A 454 0.97 17.32 -7.57
CA SER A 454 0.45 17.67 -8.90
C SER A 454 0.68 16.58 -9.97
N GLY A 455 1.27 15.44 -9.56
CA GLY A 455 1.59 14.32 -10.42
C GLY A 455 2.86 14.52 -11.24
N LYS A 456 3.74 15.47 -10.91
CA LYS A 456 5.05 15.61 -11.57
C LYS A 456 6.05 14.66 -10.91
N VAL A 457 6.83 13.94 -11.72
CA VAL A 457 7.95 13.14 -11.22
C VAL A 457 9.03 14.08 -10.68
N LEU A 458 9.57 13.78 -9.50
CA LEU A 458 10.69 14.54 -8.95
C LEU A 458 11.95 14.18 -9.71
N ASP A 459 12.72 15.19 -10.10
CA ASP A 459 14.03 14.99 -10.71
C ASP A 459 14.91 14.12 -9.80
N HIS A 460 15.68 13.23 -10.42
CA HIS A 460 16.66 12.43 -9.71
C HIS A 460 17.59 13.34 -8.92
N THR A 461 18.02 12.86 -7.76
CA THR A 461 19.00 13.55 -6.93
C THR A 461 20.37 13.45 -7.60
N SER A 462 20.57 14.12 -8.74
CA SER A 462 21.89 14.29 -9.34
C SER A 462 22.63 15.35 -8.53
N GLY A 463 23.58 14.92 -7.70
CA GLY A 463 24.86 15.59 -7.41
C GLY A 463 24.86 17.07 -7.00
N VAL A 464 23.80 17.60 -6.39
CA VAL A 464 23.82 18.96 -5.79
C VAL A 464 23.61 18.85 -4.27
N GLY A 465 24.56 18.20 -3.62
CA GLY A 465 24.88 18.35 -2.20
C GLY A 465 26.37 18.62 -2.13
N LEU A 466 26.79 19.61 -1.32
CA LEU A 466 28.15 20.14 -1.31
C LEU A 466 29.23 19.08 -0.99
N ASP A 467 28.83 17.92 -0.43
CA ASP A 467 29.73 16.83 -0.02
C ASP A 467 29.58 15.51 -0.79
N GLY A 468 28.70 15.45 -1.78
CA GLY A 468 28.56 14.27 -2.65
C GLY A 468 27.91 13.03 -2.03
N PHE A 469 28.02 12.72 -0.73
CA PHE A 469 27.61 11.40 -0.18
C PHE A 469 26.31 11.32 0.64
N ALA A 470 25.96 12.37 1.40
CA ALA A 470 24.72 12.42 2.20
C ALA A 470 24.06 13.80 2.05
N ARG A 471 22.77 13.81 1.72
CA ARG A 471 22.01 15.06 1.54
C ARG A 471 21.03 15.26 2.68
N PHE A 472 21.22 16.32 3.45
CA PHE A 472 20.19 16.82 4.36
C PHE A 472 18.96 17.27 3.56
N VAL A 473 17.79 16.74 3.93
CA VAL A 473 16.53 17.00 3.21
C VAL A 473 15.66 17.98 3.97
N GLU A 474 15.34 17.66 5.22
CA GLU A 474 14.47 18.47 6.08
C GLU A 474 14.66 18.06 7.55
N SER A 475 14.27 18.94 8.47
CA SER A 475 14.11 18.59 9.89
C SER A 475 12.81 19.11 10.48
N LEU A 476 12.20 18.30 11.34
CA LEU A 476 10.94 18.60 12.02
C LEU A 476 11.12 18.47 13.52
N LEU A 477 10.40 19.26 14.31
CA LEU A 477 10.24 19.04 15.74
C LEU A 477 9.05 18.11 15.93
N LEU A 478 9.25 16.96 16.57
CA LEU A 478 8.17 16.06 16.95
C LEU A 478 7.89 16.20 18.44
N THR A 479 6.61 16.31 18.79
CA THR A 479 6.14 16.38 20.18
C THR A 479 5.43 15.09 20.51
N ASP A 480 5.95 14.32 21.46
CA ASP A 480 5.32 13.06 21.89
C ASP A 480 4.05 13.30 22.74
N ALA A 481 3.34 12.21 23.07
CA ALA A 481 2.12 12.27 23.87
C ALA A 481 2.34 12.81 25.30
N ARG A 482 3.59 12.87 25.77
CA ARG A 482 4.02 13.41 27.06
C ARG A 482 4.46 14.88 26.97
N GLY A 483 4.40 15.48 25.78
CA GLY A 483 4.82 16.85 25.52
C GLY A 483 6.33 17.04 25.35
N ARG A 484 7.11 15.95 25.23
CA ARG A 484 8.56 16.06 24.98
C ARG A 484 8.79 16.37 23.50
N VAL A 485 9.55 17.41 23.25
CA VAL A 485 9.91 17.86 21.89
C VAL A 485 11.29 17.34 21.53
N ARG A 486 11.44 16.73 20.35
CA ARG A 486 12.72 16.27 19.82
C ARG A 486 12.86 16.60 18.33
N PRO A 487 13.99 17.16 17.87
CA PRO A 487 14.26 17.33 16.45
C PRO A 487 14.42 15.97 15.77
N VAL A 488 13.87 15.82 14.56
CA VAL A 488 14.07 14.66 13.69
C VAL A 488 14.62 15.16 12.36
N ALA A 489 15.81 14.70 11.99
CA ALA A 489 16.52 15.10 10.79
C ALA A 489 16.51 13.98 9.75
N PHE A 490 16.13 14.30 8.51
CA PHE A 490 16.05 13.33 7.43
C PHE A 490 17.16 13.51 6.39
N PHE A 491 17.78 12.40 6.02
CA PHE A 491 18.88 12.35 5.05
C PHE A 491 18.58 11.38 3.90
N ASP A 492 18.99 11.77 2.69
CA ASP A 492 18.98 10.92 1.49
C ASP A 492 20.43 10.54 1.15
N LEU A 493 20.76 9.24 1.20
CA LEU A 493 22.12 8.75 0.94
C LEU A 493 22.18 8.07 -0.44
N GLY A 494 23.08 8.57 -1.29
CA GLY A 494 23.41 7.94 -2.56
C GLY A 494 24.34 6.74 -2.35
N GLY A 495 23.90 5.55 -2.75
CA GLY A 495 24.71 4.33 -2.64
C GLY A 495 26.05 4.40 -3.38
N GLU A 496 26.06 5.09 -4.53
CA GLU A 496 27.22 5.26 -5.40
C GLU A 496 28.27 6.22 -4.80
N ASP A 497 27.82 7.15 -3.96
CA ASP A 497 28.64 8.22 -3.42
C ASP A 497 29.34 7.87 -2.11
N LEU A 498 28.90 6.79 -1.45
CA LEU A 498 29.50 6.31 -0.22
C LEU A 498 30.95 5.83 -0.44
N VAL A 499 31.34 5.37 -1.62
CA VAL A 499 32.64 4.69 -1.86
C VAL A 499 33.87 5.58 -1.60
N ARG A 500 33.73 6.91 -1.43
CA ARG A 500 34.84 7.85 -1.65
C ARG A 500 35.38 8.72 -0.49
N THR A 501 34.82 8.74 0.72
CA THR A 501 35.24 9.79 1.71
C THR A 501 35.22 9.36 3.20
N ASP A 502 36.23 9.82 3.97
CA ASP A 502 36.32 9.65 5.44
C ASP A 502 35.15 10.32 6.21
N GLY A 503 34.56 11.39 5.66
CA GLY A 503 33.36 12.04 6.21
C GLY A 503 32.10 11.16 6.21
N ALA A 504 32.02 10.17 5.31
CA ALA A 504 30.91 9.23 5.27
C ALA A 504 30.91 8.28 6.48
N LEU A 505 32.07 7.95 7.04
CA LEU A 505 32.14 7.13 8.26
C LEU A 505 31.65 7.93 9.48
N ARG A 506 32.08 9.19 9.61
CA ARG A 506 31.61 10.07 10.70
C ARG A 506 30.09 10.27 10.66
N PHE A 507 29.53 10.45 9.46
CA PHE A 507 28.08 10.49 9.27
C PHE A 507 27.42 9.22 9.81
N LEU A 508 27.86 8.05 9.37
CA LEU A 508 27.28 6.77 9.75
C LEU A 508 27.36 6.49 11.26
N LEU A 509 28.38 7.02 11.95
CA LEU A 509 28.50 6.96 13.41
C LEU A 509 27.46 7.84 14.14
N GLY A 510 26.99 8.90 13.49
CA GLY A 510 25.99 9.83 14.03
C GLY A 510 24.54 9.41 13.82
N ILE A 511 24.27 8.39 13.01
CA ILE A 511 22.90 7.99 12.62
C ILE A 511 22.20 7.19 13.73
N ASP A 512 20.99 7.61 14.06
CA ASP A 512 20.14 6.93 15.04
C ASP A 512 19.18 5.91 14.43
N ALA A 513 18.84 6.04 13.14
CA ALA A 513 17.93 5.13 12.46
C ALA A 513 18.17 5.06 10.94
N LEU A 514 18.00 3.87 10.38
CA LEU A 514 18.28 3.58 8.96
C LEU A 514 17.03 3.04 8.26
N VAL A 515 16.74 3.52 7.06
CA VAL A 515 15.66 3.04 6.20
C VAL A 515 16.25 2.53 4.88
N PHE A 516 16.27 1.21 4.71
CA PHE A 516 16.76 0.55 3.50
C PHE A 516 15.61 0.39 2.49
N VAL A 517 15.73 1.01 1.32
CA VAL A 517 14.69 1.01 0.29
C VAL A 517 15.02 -0.03 -0.78
N VAL A 518 14.21 -1.08 -0.83
CA VAL A 518 14.29 -2.15 -1.84
C VAL A 518 13.47 -1.73 -3.06
N ASP A 519 14.11 -1.65 -4.24
CA ASP A 519 13.40 -1.50 -5.51
C ASP A 519 12.96 -2.88 -6.03
N PRO A 520 11.65 -3.14 -6.17
CA PRO A 520 11.16 -4.42 -6.68
C PRO A 520 11.69 -4.72 -8.08
N ALA A 521 11.90 -3.72 -8.94
CA ALA A 521 12.41 -3.93 -10.30
C ALA A 521 13.84 -4.49 -10.30
N LEU A 522 14.66 -4.14 -9.31
CA LEU A 522 16.01 -4.67 -9.15
C LEU A 522 16.00 -6.00 -8.39
N ALA A 523 15.15 -6.14 -7.37
CA ALA A 523 15.19 -7.29 -6.47
C ALA A 523 14.43 -8.53 -6.98
N LEU A 524 13.27 -8.34 -7.61
CA LEU A 524 12.31 -9.42 -7.83
C LEU A 524 12.24 -9.81 -9.31
N PRO A 525 12.54 -11.07 -9.70
CA PRO A 525 12.45 -11.56 -11.07
C PRO A 525 11.00 -11.91 -11.49
N LEU A 526 10.06 -10.98 -11.27
CA LEU A 526 8.65 -11.17 -11.63
C LEU A 526 8.36 -10.60 -13.04
N PRO A 527 7.57 -11.30 -13.88
CA PRO A 527 7.30 -10.86 -15.26
C PRO A 527 6.63 -9.48 -15.38
N GLN A 528 5.76 -9.14 -14.43
CA GLN A 528 5.09 -7.83 -14.36
C GLN A 528 6.04 -6.63 -14.22
N LEU A 529 7.31 -6.88 -13.88
CA LEU A 529 8.34 -5.85 -13.77
C LEU A 529 9.25 -5.80 -15.01
N ASP A 530 9.10 -6.71 -15.99
CA ASP A 530 9.96 -6.79 -17.17
C ASP A 530 9.90 -5.53 -18.04
N GLU A 531 8.71 -4.95 -18.20
CA GLU A 531 8.53 -3.69 -18.95
C GLU A 531 9.18 -2.51 -18.22
N VAL A 532 9.05 -2.48 -16.89
CA VAL A 532 9.65 -1.44 -16.04
C VAL A 532 11.18 -1.52 -16.14
N ARG A 533 11.74 -2.73 -16.03
CA ARG A 533 13.18 -2.99 -16.22
C ARG A 533 13.68 -2.58 -17.60
N ARG A 534 12.96 -2.95 -18.67
CA ARG A 534 13.30 -2.53 -20.03
C ARG A 534 13.27 -1.01 -20.21
N ARG A 535 12.27 -0.34 -19.62
CA ARG A 535 12.13 1.12 -19.69
C ARG A 535 13.27 1.86 -18.99
N TRP A 536 13.69 1.36 -17.83
CA TRP A 536 14.75 1.98 -17.03
C TRP A 536 16.15 1.47 -17.36
N GLY A 537 16.28 0.48 -18.25
CA GLY A 537 17.56 -0.11 -18.61
C GLY A 537 18.22 -0.86 -17.44
N THR A 538 17.41 -1.49 -16.57
CA THR A 538 17.88 -2.20 -15.38
C THR A 538 17.70 -3.71 -15.50
N GLU A 539 18.53 -4.46 -14.79
CA GLU A 539 18.44 -5.91 -14.68
C GLU A 539 18.18 -6.34 -13.23
N VAL A 540 17.81 -7.60 -13.03
CA VAL A 540 17.65 -8.17 -11.69
C VAL A 540 19.02 -8.33 -11.07
N ASP A 541 19.25 -7.70 -9.93
CA ASP A 541 20.48 -7.83 -9.16
C ASP A 541 20.31 -8.95 -8.12
N ARG A 542 21.06 -10.04 -8.27
CA ARG A 542 21.00 -11.17 -7.33
C ARG A 542 21.95 -11.01 -6.15
N ASP A 543 22.89 -10.08 -6.23
CA ASP A 543 23.91 -9.83 -5.21
C ASP A 543 23.43 -8.81 -4.16
N GLY A 544 22.22 -8.28 -4.34
CA GLY A 544 21.58 -7.31 -3.45
C GLY A 544 21.94 -5.87 -3.82
N ASP A 545 21.42 -4.90 -3.06
CA ASP A 545 21.76 -3.50 -3.29
C ASP A 545 23.18 -3.20 -2.77
N ALA A 546 24.08 -2.75 -3.65
CA ALA A 546 25.45 -2.38 -3.32
C ALA A 546 25.56 -1.29 -2.22
N ALA A 547 24.58 -0.39 -2.15
CA ALA A 547 24.49 0.63 -1.08
C ALA A 547 24.33 -0.02 0.29
N PHE A 548 23.59 -1.14 0.36
CA PHE A 548 23.35 -1.83 1.63
C PHE A 548 24.66 -2.39 2.16
N GLY A 549 25.43 -3.09 1.32
CA GLY A 549 26.74 -3.63 1.69
C GLY A 549 27.69 -2.53 2.18
N THR A 550 27.78 -1.42 1.41
CA THR A 550 28.67 -0.30 1.74
C THR A 550 28.37 0.32 3.11
N VAL A 551 27.10 0.48 3.47
CA VAL A 551 26.71 0.98 4.80
C VAL A 551 26.99 -0.06 5.90
N LEU A 552 26.59 -1.31 5.67
CA LEU A 552 26.73 -2.40 6.65
C LEU A 552 28.18 -2.73 7.02
N ASP A 553 29.11 -2.50 6.10
CA ASP A 553 30.55 -2.75 6.29
C ASP A 553 31.25 -1.61 7.06
N ARG A 554 30.58 -0.46 7.21
CA ARG A 554 31.13 0.74 7.88
C ARG A 554 30.54 1.03 9.25
N LEU A 555 29.35 0.49 9.53
CA LEU A 555 28.73 0.66 10.84
C LEU A 555 29.52 -0.12 11.91
N PRO A 556 29.79 0.49 13.08
CA PRO A 556 30.53 -0.16 14.15
C PRO A 556 29.73 -1.34 14.71
N ARG A 557 30.40 -2.47 14.94
CA ARG A 557 29.81 -3.67 15.52
C ARG A 557 30.39 -3.92 16.91
N THR A 558 29.53 -3.87 17.92
CA THR A 558 29.85 -4.25 19.31
C THR A 558 29.49 -5.71 19.63
N GLY A 559 28.82 -6.40 18.69
CA GLY A 559 28.39 -7.78 18.81
C GLY A 559 28.02 -8.38 17.45
N PRO A 560 27.31 -9.53 17.42
CA PRO A 560 26.91 -10.17 16.17
C PRO A 560 25.88 -9.36 15.37
N TYR A 561 25.19 -8.43 16.02
CA TYR A 561 24.18 -7.56 15.41
C TYR A 561 24.52 -6.09 15.62
N LEU A 562 24.06 -5.26 14.69
CA LEU A 562 24.02 -3.80 14.83
C LEU A 562 22.82 -3.41 15.71
N GLU A 563 23.06 -2.52 16.68
CA GLU A 563 22.06 -2.12 17.68
C GLU A 563 21.20 -0.92 17.24
N THR A 564 21.68 -0.14 16.27
CA THR A 564 20.93 0.96 15.64
C THR A 564 19.63 0.44 15.03
N PRO A 565 18.46 0.98 15.40
CA PRO A 565 17.19 0.62 14.78
C PRO A 565 17.18 0.80 13.25
N ALA A 566 16.63 -0.18 12.55
CA ALA A 566 16.51 -0.13 11.11
C ALA A 566 15.10 -0.53 10.63
N ALA A 567 14.73 -0.05 9.46
CA ALA A 567 13.56 -0.52 8.72
C ALA A 567 13.97 -0.84 7.28
N MET A 568 13.44 -1.91 6.71
CA MET A 568 13.49 -2.18 5.28
C MET A 568 12.13 -1.88 4.67
N VAL A 569 12.12 -1.34 3.45
CA VAL A 569 10.90 -0.96 2.76
C VAL A 569 10.96 -1.52 1.36
N LEU A 570 10.01 -2.39 1.00
CA LEU A 570 9.73 -2.67 -0.40
C LEU A 570 9.07 -1.43 -1.00
N GLY A 571 9.90 -0.57 -1.59
CA GLY A 571 9.48 0.66 -2.24
C GLY A 571 8.74 0.37 -3.53
N LYS A 572 8.10 1.40 -4.12
CA LYS A 572 7.35 1.29 -5.39
C LYS A 572 6.41 0.07 -5.42
N SER A 573 5.82 -0.28 -4.27
CA SER A 573 4.99 -1.48 -4.16
C SER A 573 3.72 -1.43 -5.03
N ASP A 574 3.36 -0.25 -5.56
CA ASP A 574 2.31 -0.07 -6.56
C ASP A 574 2.56 -0.85 -7.87
N LEU A 575 3.82 -1.15 -8.19
CA LEU A 575 4.20 -2.06 -9.28
C LEU A 575 3.75 -3.51 -9.04
N LEU A 576 3.49 -3.83 -7.78
CA LEU A 576 3.11 -5.16 -7.29
C LEU A 576 1.75 -5.13 -6.59
N ARG A 577 0.92 -4.09 -6.81
CA ARG A 577 -0.34 -3.89 -6.05
C ARG A 577 -1.39 -5.00 -6.18
N PHE A 578 -1.19 -5.93 -7.09
CA PHE A 578 -2.03 -7.11 -7.27
C PHE A 578 -1.32 -8.43 -6.96
N GLN A 579 -0.09 -8.40 -6.44
CA GLN A 579 0.70 -9.56 -6.10
C GLN A 579 0.58 -9.85 -4.59
N PRO A 580 0.21 -11.07 -4.16
CA PRO A 580 0.32 -11.45 -2.76
C PRO A 580 1.78 -11.49 -2.29
N PRO A 581 2.09 -11.02 -1.06
CA PRO A 581 1.19 -10.42 -0.06
C PRO A 581 1.02 -8.89 -0.20
N VAL A 582 1.61 -8.26 -1.21
CA VAL A 582 1.63 -6.79 -1.42
C VAL A 582 0.23 -6.19 -1.55
N ASP A 583 -0.66 -6.86 -2.29
CA ASP A 583 -2.06 -6.47 -2.48
C ASP A 583 -2.82 -6.30 -1.15
N ARG A 584 -2.57 -7.19 -0.19
CA ARG A 584 -3.17 -7.16 1.15
C ARG A 584 -2.71 -5.92 1.90
N TRP A 585 -1.39 -5.74 2.01
CA TRP A 585 -0.80 -4.65 2.79
C TRP A 585 -1.09 -3.28 2.18
N LEU A 586 -0.99 -3.09 0.86
CA LEU A 586 -1.37 -1.82 0.23
C LEU A 586 -2.86 -1.49 0.33
N GLY A 587 -3.71 -2.49 0.57
CA GLY A 587 -5.12 -2.30 0.90
C GLY A 587 -5.39 -2.06 2.39
N GLU A 588 -4.39 -2.25 3.27
CA GLU A 588 -4.47 -1.89 4.69
C GLU A 588 -4.23 -0.40 4.87
N GLY A 589 -5.26 0.30 5.35
CA GLY A 589 -5.10 1.64 5.93
C GLY A 589 -4.20 1.62 7.16
N PRO A 590 -3.77 2.79 7.64
CA PRO A 590 -2.89 2.87 8.80
C PRO A 590 -3.62 2.29 10.03
N PRO A 591 -2.95 1.50 10.87
CA PRO A 591 -3.60 0.88 12.01
C PRO A 591 -4.15 1.91 12.98
N ALA A 592 -5.27 1.58 13.63
CA ALA A 592 -5.87 2.43 14.67
C ALA A 592 -5.04 2.42 15.96
N THR A 593 -4.25 1.36 16.19
CA THR A 593 -3.35 1.21 17.33
C THR A 593 -2.12 0.45 16.85
N ILE A 594 -0.94 0.89 17.29
CA ILE A 594 0.31 0.21 16.98
C ILE A 594 0.40 -1.05 17.82
N GLY A 595 0.59 -2.20 17.18
CA GLY A 595 0.84 -3.48 17.83
C GLY A 595 2.09 -4.14 17.25
N PRO A 596 3.01 -4.66 18.07
CA PRO A 596 4.20 -5.35 17.57
C PRO A 596 3.84 -6.52 16.66
N ASP A 597 2.72 -7.21 16.93
CA ASP A 597 2.26 -8.36 16.15
C ASP A 597 1.93 -8.01 14.70
N GLN A 598 1.39 -6.82 14.43
CA GLN A 598 1.09 -6.41 13.05
C GLN A 598 2.38 -6.15 12.27
N PHE A 599 3.36 -5.46 12.87
CA PHE A 599 4.65 -5.25 12.23
C PHE A 599 5.41 -6.54 12.03
N LEU A 600 5.30 -7.50 12.95
CA LEU A 600 5.87 -8.84 12.79
C LEU A 600 5.20 -9.58 11.63
N GLN A 601 3.87 -9.50 11.51
CA GLN A 601 3.15 -10.14 10.42
C GLN A 601 3.53 -9.54 9.05
N GLU A 602 3.61 -8.20 8.94
CA GLU A 602 4.08 -7.53 7.73
C GLU A 602 5.53 -7.91 7.43
N SER A 603 6.39 -7.88 8.44
CA SER A 603 7.80 -8.21 8.30
C SER A 603 8.00 -9.65 7.82
N GLY A 604 7.24 -10.60 8.37
CA GLY A 604 7.29 -12.01 7.95
C GLY A 604 6.80 -12.23 6.52
N ASP A 605 5.77 -11.51 6.09
CA ASP A 605 5.25 -11.55 4.72
C ASP A 605 6.24 -10.94 3.71
N VAL A 606 6.84 -9.78 4.02
CA VAL A 606 7.85 -9.15 3.17
C VAL A 606 9.14 -9.97 3.12
N TYR A 607 9.58 -10.50 4.27
CA TYR A 607 10.74 -11.39 4.34
C TYR A 607 10.51 -12.64 3.49
N ALA A 608 9.32 -13.25 3.57
CA ALA A 608 8.99 -14.42 2.79
C ALA A 608 9.02 -14.13 1.28
N LEU A 609 8.41 -13.02 0.85
CA LEU A 609 8.43 -12.57 -0.54
C LEU A 609 9.85 -12.37 -1.09
N LEU A 610 10.68 -11.61 -0.36
CA LEU A 610 12.06 -11.33 -0.76
C LEU A 610 12.90 -12.62 -0.76
N ARG A 611 12.77 -13.47 0.26
CA ARG A 611 13.51 -14.72 0.33
C ARG A 611 13.14 -15.69 -0.79
N GLN A 612 11.85 -15.75 -1.14
CA GLN A 612 11.34 -16.62 -2.19
C GLN A 612 11.85 -16.21 -3.59
N HIS A 613 11.92 -14.91 -3.87
CA HIS A 613 12.11 -14.40 -5.22
C HIS A 613 13.46 -13.68 -5.45
N ALA A 614 13.94 -12.90 -4.48
CA ALA A 614 15.15 -12.09 -4.59
C ALA A 614 16.41 -12.80 -4.03
N GLY A 615 16.21 -13.70 -3.06
CA GLY A 615 17.30 -14.42 -2.39
C GLY A 615 17.83 -13.70 -1.14
N GLN A 616 18.83 -14.32 -0.48
CA GLN A 616 19.29 -13.88 0.84
C GLN A 616 20.06 -12.54 0.81
N ALA A 617 20.71 -12.20 -0.30
CA ALA A 617 21.53 -11.00 -0.39
C ALA A 617 20.74 -9.70 -0.14
N TRP A 618 19.48 -9.66 -0.60
CA TRP A 618 18.54 -8.57 -0.35
C TRP A 618 18.07 -8.46 1.10
N LEU A 619 18.23 -9.52 1.89
CA LEU A 619 17.86 -9.58 3.31
C LEU A 619 19.02 -9.27 4.26
N ARG A 620 20.21 -8.94 3.72
CA ARG A 620 21.40 -8.60 4.52
C ARG A 620 21.15 -7.54 5.61
N PRO A 621 20.42 -6.43 5.37
CA PRO A 621 20.10 -5.49 6.44
C PRO A 621 19.31 -6.17 7.57
N PHE A 622 18.24 -6.89 7.24
CA PHE A 622 17.48 -7.60 8.27
C PHE A 622 18.36 -8.57 9.06
N ASP A 623 19.24 -9.34 8.43
CA ASP A 623 20.11 -10.27 9.14
C ASP A 623 21.17 -9.58 10.01
N ALA A 624 21.61 -8.38 9.63
CA ALA A 624 22.67 -7.63 10.31
C ALA A 624 22.20 -6.84 11.53
N PHE A 625 20.95 -6.34 11.52
CA PHE A 625 20.41 -5.50 12.60
C PHE A 625 19.63 -6.31 13.63
N ARG A 626 19.82 -6.01 14.92
CA ARG A 626 19.04 -6.64 16.00
C ARG A 626 17.57 -6.26 15.85
N ARG A 627 17.28 -4.96 15.77
CA ARG A 627 15.93 -4.40 15.60
C ARG A 627 15.74 -3.96 14.15
N CYS A 628 15.06 -4.80 13.36
CA CYS A 628 14.76 -4.48 11.96
C CYS A 628 13.36 -4.94 11.56
N THR A 629 12.51 -4.00 11.15
CA THR A 629 11.18 -4.29 10.58
C THR A 629 11.22 -4.23 9.06
N LEU A 630 10.32 -4.94 8.38
CA LEU A 630 10.15 -4.85 6.93
C LEU A 630 8.72 -4.40 6.61
N HIS A 631 8.60 -3.50 5.62
CA HIS A 631 7.35 -2.82 5.30
C HIS A 631 7.09 -2.76 3.80
N ILE A 632 5.81 -2.67 3.43
CA ILE A 632 5.33 -2.38 2.09
C ILE A 632 4.89 -0.93 2.03
N ALA A 633 5.45 -0.17 1.09
CA ALA A 633 5.05 1.22 0.87
C ALA A 633 5.08 1.60 -0.62
N SER A 634 4.21 2.53 -0.98
CA SER A 634 4.25 3.20 -2.28
C SER A 634 4.13 4.70 -2.07
N ALA A 635 5.10 5.45 -2.58
CA ALA A 635 5.10 6.91 -2.52
C ALA A 635 4.10 7.54 -3.51
N THR A 636 3.85 6.85 -4.62
CA THR A 636 3.16 7.44 -5.78
C THR A 636 1.82 6.79 -6.04
N GLY A 637 1.61 5.54 -5.61
CA GLY A 637 0.36 4.80 -5.78
C GLY A 637 0.10 4.31 -7.21
N GLY A 638 1.02 4.56 -8.15
CA GLY A 638 0.90 4.18 -9.55
C GLY A 638 2.16 4.50 -10.36
N GLN A 639 2.14 4.07 -11.62
CA GLN A 639 3.28 4.17 -12.52
C GLN A 639 3.42 5.55 -13.16
N GLU A 640 4.68 5.95 -13.39
CA GLU A 640 4.98 7.13 -14.20
C GLU A 640 4.75 6.85 -15.69
N SER A 641 4.35 7.91 -16.40
CA SER A 641 4.28 7.98 -17.85
C SER A 641 4.71 9.40 -18.28
N GLN A 642 5.77 9.48 -19.09
CA GLN A 642 6.27 10.74 -19.66
C GLN A 642 6.55 11.83 -18.59
N GLY A 643 7.20 11.45 -17.49
CA GLY A 643 7.57 12.37 -16.40
C GLY A 643 6.40 12.81 -15.52
N ARG A 644 5.24 12.14 -15.62
CA ARG A 644 4.06 12.41 -14.79
C ARG A 644 3.39 11.13 -14.30
N TYR A 645 2.64 11.23 -13.21
CA TYR A 645 1.71 10.20 -12.74
C TYR A 645 0.32 10.53 -13.29
N PRO A 646 -0.22 9.77 -14.27
CA PRO A 646 -1.52 10.07 -14.89
C PRO A 646 -2.69 10.07 -13.89
N ALA A 647 -2.50 9.38 -12.76
CA ALA A 647 -3.48 9.32 -11.69
C ALA A 647 -3.31 10.39 -10.60
N GLY A 648 -2.31 11.26 -10.74
CA GLY A 648 -1.73 11.95 -9.60
C GLY A 648 -1.00 10.97 -8.69
N THR A 649 -0.55 11.45 -7.53
CA THR A 649 0.10 10.61 -6.53
C THR A 649 -0.87 10.25 -5.42
N GLY A 650 -0.94 8.97 -5.06
CA GLY A 650 -1.65 8.48 -3.88
C GLY A 650 -0.70 7.70 -2.98
N PRO A 651 0.01 8.37 -2.04
CA PRO A 651 0.91 7.67 -1.13
C PRO A 651 0.14 6.64 -0.30
N ARG A 652 0.74 5.48 -0.12
CA ARG A 652 0.19 4.38 0.71
C ARG A 652 1.29 3.88 1.62
N ARG A 653 1.00 3.89 2.93
CA ARG A 653 1.86 3.31 3.98
C ARG A 653 3.28 3.91 4.04
N VAL A 654 3.46 5.13 3.55
CA VAL A 654 4.78 5.80 3.55
C VAL A 654 5.28 6.14 4.95
N LEU A 655 4.38 6.24 5.94
CA LEU A 655 4.72 6.50 7.34
C LEU A 655 5.10 5.24 8.12
N GLU A 656 4.67 4.04 7.71
CA GLU A 656 4.81 2.84 8.57
C GLU A 656 6.26 2.47 8.90
N PRO A 657 7.23 2.60 7.97
CA PRO A 657 8.64 2.44 8.31
C PRO A 657 9.08 3.43 9.41
N LEU A 658 8.69 4.70 9.31
CA LEU A 658 9.06 5.71 10.30
C LEU A 658 8.34 5.48 11.64
N VAL A 659 7.05 5.14 11.62
CA VAL A 659 6.28 4.82 12.83
C VAL A 659 6.95 3.68 13.61
N SER A 660 7.44 2.65 12.90
CA SER A 660 8.18 1.56 13.55
C SER A 660 9.47 2.04 14.23
N LEU A 661 10.23 2.94 13.58
CA LEU A 661 11.45 3.52 14.13
C LEU A 661 11.17 4.45 15.31
N LEU A 662 10.14 5.29 15.22
CA LEU A 662 9.72 6.17 16.32
C LEU A 662 9.26 5.38 17.55
N ALA A 663 8.62 4.21 17.34
CA ALA A 663 8.28 3.29 18.42
C ALA A 663 9.53 2.63 19.04
N MET A 664 10.50 2.21 18.22
CA MET A 664 11.79 1.67 18.72
C MET A 664 12.62 2.70 19.50
N HIS A 665 12.43 3.99 19.20
CA HIS A 665 13.04 5.13 19.91
C HIS A 665 12.18 5.70 21.05
N GLY A 666 11.03 5.08 21.35
CA GLY A 666 10.16 5.48 22.46
C GLY A 666 9.47 6.85 22.31
N ILE A 667 9.41 7.39 21.09
CA ILE A 667 8.67 8.63 20.77
C ILE A 667 7.17 8.33 20.65
N ILE A 668 6.82 7.17 20.07
CA ILE A 668 5.44 6.69 20.04
C ILE A 668 5.23 5.67 21.16
N GLU A 669 4.19 5.88 21.97
CA GLU A 669 3.79 4.90 22.98
C GLU A 669 3.13 3.69 22.31
N ALA A 670 3.63 2.50 22.61
CA ALA A 670 3.07 1.27 22.09
C ALA A 670 3.10 0.16 23.15
N PRO A 671 2.14 -0.78 23.12
CA PRO A 671 2.05 -1.85 24.13
C PRO A 671 3.22 -2.84 23.99
N GLY A 672 4.04 -2.93 25.04
CA GLY A 672 5.32 -3.66 25.06
C GLY A 672 6.48 -2.71 25.40
N SER A 673 7.70 -3.23 25.52
CA SER A 673 8.89 -2.36 25.59
C SER A 673 9.31 -1.92 24.18
N ALA A 674 10.06 -0.83 24.05
CA ALA A 674 10.66 -0.42 22.77
C ALA A 674 11.48 -1.55 22.11
N ALA A 675 12.07 -2.43 22.93
CA ALA A 675 12.78 -3.64 22.49
C ALA A 675 11.89 -4.69 21.81
N SER A 676 10.57 -4.70 22.08
CA SER A 676 9.63 -5.63 21.43
C SER A 676 9.36 -5.31 19.96
N PHE A 677 9.71 -4.10 19.50
CA PHE A 677 9.62 -3.70 18.10
C PHE A 677 10.85 -4.19 17.32
N GLY A 678 10.62 -4.91 16.21
CA GLY A 678 11.68 -5.46 15.35
C GLY A 678 12.22 -6.84 15.76
N VAL A 679 12.08 -7.24 17.03
CA VAL A 679 12.43 -8.61 17.49
C VAL A 679 11.19 -9.38 17.98
N GLY A 680 10.08 -8.71 18.26
CA GLY A 680 8.86 -9.28 18.83
C GLY A 680 8.92 -9.47 20.35
N ARG A 681 7.78 -9.78 20.98
CA ARG A 681 7.70 -10.01 22.43
C ARG A 681 8.39 -11.33 22.81
N GLU A 682 9.02 -11.37 23.99
CA GLU A 682 9.38 -12.64 24.62
C GLU A 682 8.09 -13.43 24.87
N ALA A 683 8.08 -14.72 24.52
CA ALA A 683 6.98 -15.59 24.88
C ALA A 683 6.93 -15.71 26.40
N GLN A 684 5.81 -15.31 27.02
CA GLN A 684 5.55 -15.52 28.44
C GLN A 684 5.33 -17.00 28.74
#